data_AF-A0A8H7BEL0-F1
#
_entry.id   AF-A0A8H7BEL0-F1
#
_cell.length_a   1.000
_cell.length_b   1.000
_cell.length_c   1.000
_cell.angle_alpha   90.00
_cell.angle_beta   90.00
_cell.angle_gamma   90.00
#
_symmetry.space_group_name_H-M   'P 1'
#
loop_
_entity.id
_entity.type
_entity.pdbx_description
1 polymer ?
#
loop_
_entity_poly.entity_id
_entity_poly.type
_entity_poly.pdbx_seq_one_letter_code
_entity_poly.pdbx_strand_id
1 'polypeptide(L)'
;MSNTINGKEVAPSIDVKNLSYAFPDGSSGLKDVFLDLPPGSRTLLIGANGAGKTTLLRLLSGKRMAPSGTVHIAGIDPFKMGLEGVTYLGLEWVLNPIVRTDIDVPTLLSSIGGDHYTERRDELVRILDIDLSWRMHAVSDGERRRVQLAMGLLRPWTILLLDEITVDLDLLSRSNFLNFLKKETMERPCTIVYATHILDNLATWPTHLVHMSLGKVKKWGSVEEMDVKVEQGERMYTGNSQLGELVLKWLQEDLTERGPRNGKGEGAAYQSLEGKGGYGAEKRVEDKYNMAQTPRKPLITILAVEIARKYNGEIINGDAMQLYRGLPIITNKITQDETKGVPHHLLGCISLEEETWTVGKFVGEALRTIDEIRSRGKLPVLVGGTHYYTQSLLFQDALADEPELNLNENSQALPILEEPTDVLHEKLREVDPIMADRWHPNERRKIQRSLEIYLRTGKPASQLYKEQKLQRDILAAQTDGAASDSLRFETLIFWVHANKDVLHRRLDGRVDKMIARGLLSEVEELSSFRERHESSTGATIDQTRGIWVSIGYKEFLEYQSALSDDAKMAPELEKLKSLAVEKTQAATRQYANRQIKWIRIKLLNALFGAGQKDNTFLVDGSDISQWEDKVVKPATAITEQFLSGQPLPPPSSLSPVAAEMLTPKREYDLGQRPDLWQKKVCETCGTTSITENDWNLHRQSRAHRRAVGMRKKQENASKMRKGGAEDPKAEVVDVLEHYLETFPMEQELK
;
A
#
# COMPACT_ATOMS: atom_id res chain seq x y z
N MET A 1 3.15 -30.56 -12.20
CA MET A 1 2.39 -31.81 -12.41
C MET A 1 2.70 -32.34 -13.81
N SER A 2 3.54 -33.36 -13.91
CA SER A 2 3.81 -34.11 -15.14
C SER A 2 2.82 -35.29 -15.19
N ASN A 3 1.86 -35.27 -16.10
CA ASN A 3 1.03 -36.46 -16.34
C ASN A 3 1.89 -37.46 -17.11
N THR A 4 2.45 -38.43 -16.41
CA THR A 4 3.21 -39.52 -17.04
C THR A 4 2.22 -40.58 -17.49
N ILE A 5 2.02 -40.72 -18.80
CA ILE A 5 1.26 -41.84 -19.38
C ILE A 5 2.26 -42.65 -20.21
N ASN A 6 2.43 -43.94 -19.90
CA ASN A 6 3.40 -44.84 -20.54
C ASN A 6 4.86 -44.34 -20.56
N GLY A 7 5.33 -43.75 -19.44
CA GLY A 7 6.74 -43.35 -19.29
C GLY A 7 7.18 -42.15 -20.11
N LYS A 8 6.26 -41.46 -20.81
CA LYS A 8 6.50 -40.16 -21.45
C LYS A 8 5.75 -39.07 -20.70
N GLU A 9 6.41 -37.93 -20.45
CA GLU A 9 5.75 -36.72 -19.92
C GLU A 9 4.75 -36.19 -20.96
N VAL A 10 3.46 -36.25 -20.64
CA VAL A 10 2.40 -35.72 -21.51
C VAL A 10 2.12 -34.27 -21.11
N ALA A 11 2.07 -33.37 -22.09
CA ALA A 11 1.73 -31.98 -21.87
C ALA A 11 0.31 -31.86 -21.27
N PRO A 12 -0.01 -30.80 -20.52
CA PRO A 12 -1.33 -30.64 -19.92
C PRO A 12 -2.38 -30.24 -20.98
N SER A 13 -3.49 -30.95 -21.03
CA SER A 13 -4.68 -30.57 -21.80
C SER A 13 -5.53 -29.54 -21.05
N ILE A 14 -6.28 -28.74 -21.80
CA ILE A 14 -7.23 -27.75 -21.26
C ILE A 14 -8.63 -28.16 -21.71
N ASP A 15 -9.48 -28.54 -20.76
CA ASP A 15 -10.87 -28.94 -21.00
C ASP A 15 -11.82 -28.00 -20.26
N VAL A 16 -12.66 -27.29 -21.01
CA VAL A 16 -13.68 -26.37 -20.51
C VAL A 16 -15.04 -26.92 -20.88
N LYS A 17 -15.83 -27.26 -19.86
CA LYS A 17 -17.16 -27.85 -20.01
C LYS A 17 -18.21 -26.92 -19.41
N ASN A 18 -19.09 -26.42 -20.27
CA ASN A 18 -20.27 -25.65 -19.89
C ASN A 18 -19.94 -24.44 -18.99
N LEU A 19 -18.93 -23.66 -19.38
CA LEU A 19 -18.51 -22.49 -18.60
C LEU A 19 -19.41 -21.29 -18.91
N SER A 20 -20.21 -20.91 -17.92
CA SER A 20 -21.02 -19.70 -17.92
C SER A 20 -20.56 -18.75 -16.80
N TYR A 21 -20.23 -17.51 -17.16
CA TYR A 21 -19.72 -16.49 -16.24
C TYR A 21 -20.41 -15.15 -16.48
N ALA A 22 -21.02 -14.59 -15.43
CA ALA A 22 -21.55 -13.24 -15.42
C ALA A 22 -20.63 -12.34 -14.57
N PHE A 23 -20.42 -11.10 -15.02
CA PHE A 23 -19.69 -10.13 -14.23
C PHE A 23 -20.53 -9.65 -13.04
N PRO A 24 -19.92 -9.16 -11.94
CA PRO A 24 -20.64 -8.62 -10.79
C PRO A 24 -21.58 -7.45 -11.12
N ASP A 25 -21.35 -6.79 -12.26
CA ASP A 25 -22.15 -5.68 -12.80
C ASP A 25 -23.39 -6.16 -13.60
N GLY A 26 -23.71 -7.46 -13.56
CA GLY A 26 -24.83 -8.06 -14.28
C GLY A 26 -24.63 -8.18 -15.80
N SER A 27 -23.51 -7.68 -16.34
CA SER A 27 -23.14 -7.87 -17.74
C SER A 27 -22.75 -9.34 -17.99
N SER A 28 -23.25 -9.89 -19.10
CA SER A 28 -22.96 -11.28 -19.46
C SER A 28 -21.52 -11.38 -19.96
N GLY A 29 -20.69 -12.18 -19.29
CA GLY A 29 -19.28 -12.33 -19.64
C GLY A 29 -19.00 -13.48 -20.61
N LEU A 30 -19.33 -14.71 -20.21
CA LEU A 30 -19.23 -15.92 -21.02
C LEU A 30 -20.52 -16.73 -20.86
N LYS A 31 -20.99 -17.38 -21.92
CA LYS A 31 -22.17 -18.26 -21.90
C LYS A 31 -21.82 -19.59 -22.56
N ASP A 32 -22.03 -20.68 -21.83
CA ASP A 32 -22.00 -22.07 -22.32
C ASP A 32 -20.77 -22.35 -23.20
N VAL A 33 -19.58 -21.99 -22.70
CA VAL A 33 -18.33 -22.20 -23.43
C VAL A 33 -17.90 -23.66 -23.31
N PHE A 34 -17.66 -24.29 -24.47
CA PHE A 34 -17.07 -25.62 -24.62
C PHE A 34 -15.76 -25.50 -25.38
N LEU A 35 -14.67 -26.02 -24.81
CA LEU A 35 -13.35 -25.94 -25.41
C LEU A 35 -12.50 -27.13 -24.94
N ASP A 36 -11.96 -27.91 -25.87
CA ASP A 36 -11.02 -29.00 -25.57
C ASP A 36 -9.75 -28.77 -26.39
N LEU A 37 -8.64 -28.47 -25.72
CA LEU A 37 -7.35 -28.20 -26.36
C LEU A 37 -6.39 -29.34 -26.12
N PRO A 38 -5.84 -29.95 -27.20
CA PRO A 38 -4.92 -31.06 -27.06
C PRO A 38 -3.60 -30.62 -26.41
N PRO A 39 -2.93 -31.55 -25.72
CA PRO A 39 -1.68 -31.28 -25.02
C PRO A 39 -0.57 -30.91 -26.02
N GLY A 40 0.22 -29.87 -25.72
CA GLY A 40 1.29 -29.40 -26.61
C GLY A 40 0.82 -28.51 -27.75
N SER A 41 -0.45 -28.10 -27.74
CA SER A 41 -1.01 -27.21 -28.76
C SER A 41 -0.53 -25.77 -28.59
N ARG A 42 -0.31 -25.11 -29.74
CA ARG A 42 -0.25 -23.66 -29.88
C ARG A 42 -1.60 -23.19 -30.40
N THR A 43 -2.38 -22.60 -29.52
CA THR A 43 -3.76 -22.22 -29.81
C THR A 43 -3.90 -20.72 -29.91
N LEU A 44 -4.44 -20.24 -31.02
CA LEU A 44 -4.72 -18.82 -31.24
C LEU A 44 -6.18 -18.52 -30.95
N LEU A 45 -6.42 -17.59 -30.03
CA LEU A 45 -7.74 -17.14 -29.62
C LEU A 45 -8.14 -15.87 -30.39
N ILE A 46 -9.08 -16.03 -31.32
CA ILE A 46 -9.52 -14.99 -32.26
C ILE A 46 -10.94 -14.55 -31.91
N GLY A 47 -11.20 -13.25 -31.99
CA GLY A 47 -12.54 -12.70 -31.82
C GLY A 47 -12.51 -11.18 -31.72
N ALA A 48 -13.65 -10.53 -31.89
CA ALA A 48 -13.75 -9.07 -31.78
C ALA A 48 -13.38 -8.56 -30.38
N ASN A 49 -13.10 -7.25 -30.27
CA ASN A 49 -12.94 -6.60 -28.97
C ASN A 49 -14.27 -6.66 -28.20
N GLY A 50 -14.24 -7.19 -26.97
CA GLY A 50 -15.43 -7.47 -26.17
C GLY A 50 -15.99 -8.90 -26.31
N ALA A 51 -15.40 -9.77 -27.13
CA ALA A 51 -15.87 -11.15 -27.32
C ALA A 51 -15.67 -12.09 -26.11
N GLY A 52 -14.94 -11.66 -25.06
CA GLY A 52 -14.69 -12.46 -23.85
C GLY A 52 -13.31 -13.14 -23.76
N LYS A 53 -12.39 -12.86 -24.70
CA LYS A 53 -11.04 -13.47 -24.75
C LYS A 53 -10.24 -13.35 -23.45
N THR A 54 -10.02 -12.12 -22.98
CA THR A 54 -9.33 -11.83 -21.71
C THR A 54 -10.03 -12.46 -20.51
N THR A 55 -11.38 -12.48 -20.51
CA THR A 55 -12.18 -13.09 -19.44
C THR A 55 -11.95 -14.60 -19.38
N LEU A 56 -11.91 -15.28 -20.53
CA LEU A 56 -11.62 -16.71 -20.63
C LEU A 56 -10.21 -17.03 -20.12
N LEU A 57 -9.20 -16.29 -20.56
CA LEU A 57 -7.81 -16.49 -20.09
C LEU A 57 -7.65 -16.26 -18.59
N ARG A 58 -8.35 -15.26 -18.02
CA ARG A 58 -8.34 -15.01 -16.57
C ARG A 58 -8.98 -16.15 -15.77
N LEU A 59 -10.07 -16.73 -16.27
CA LEU A 59 -10.72 -17.89 -15.64
C LEU A 59 -9.82 -19.13 -15.71
N LEU A 60 -9.19 -19.39 -16.87
CA LEU A 60 -8.22 -20.47 -17.03
C LEU A 60 -6.98 -20.30 -16.13
N SER A 61 -6.55 -19.06 -15.87
CA SER A 61 -5.41 -18.79 -14.98
C SER A 61 -5.72 -18.91 -13.48
N GLY A 62 -6.97 -19.17 -13.09
CA GLY A 62 -7.40 -19.18 -11.69
C GLY A 62 -7.51 -17.79 -11.02
N LYS A 63 -7.27 -16.69 -11.77
CA LYS A 63 -7.36 -15.31 -11.26
C LYS A 63 -8.80 -14.85 -10.97
N ARG A 64 -9.81 -15.53 -11.52
CA ARG A 64 -11.23 -15.25 -11.27
C ARG A 64 -11.93 -16.56 -10.95
N MET A 65 -12.80 -16.56 -9.93
CA MET A 65 -13.55 -17.77 -9.57
C MET A 65 -14.53 -18.16 -10.67
N ALA A 66 -14.40 -19.40 -11.16
CA ALA A 66 -15.38 -20.05 -12.02
C ALA A 66 -16.31 -20.96 -11.19
N PRO A 67 -17.52 -21.28 -11.69
CA PRO A 67 -18.37 -22.30 -11.06
C PRO A 67 -17.63 -23.66 -11.00
N SER A 68 -17.76 -24.38 -9.88
CA SER A 68 -16.99 -25.62 -9.64
C SER A 68 -17.24 -26.69 -10.72
N GLY A 69 -16.18 -27.36 -11.18
CA GLY A 69 -16.26 -28.45 -12.17
C GLY A 69 -16.46 -27.99 -13.63
N THR A 70 -16.34 -26.70 -13.94
CA THR A 70 -16.47 -26.16 -15.31
C THR A 70 -15.15 -26.06 -16.08
N VAL A 71 -14.02 -26.04 -15.39
CA VAL A 71 -12.68 -25.92 -15.98
C VAL A 71 -11.79 -27.02 -15.41
N HIS A 72 -11.16 -27.79 -16.29
CA HIS A 72 -10.19 -28.82 -15.95
C HIS A 72 -8.88 -28.53 -16.68
N ILE A 73 -7.81 -28.40 -15.90
CA ILE A 73 -6.45 -28.24 -16.41
C ILE A 73 -5.68 -29.50 -16.04
N ALA A 74 -5.22 -30.26 -17.02
CA ALA A 74 -4.60 -31.57 -16.82
C ALA A 74 -5.47 -32.57 -16.00
N GLY A 75 -6.79 -32.42 -16.06
CA GLY A 75 -7.76 -33.23 -15.30
C GLY A 75 -8.06 -32.74 -13.88
N ILE A 76 -7.48 -31.61 -13.45
CA ILE A 76 -7.63 -31.05 -12.10
C ILE A 76 -8.37 -29.70 -12.17
N ASP A 77 -9.29 -29.48 -11.23
CA ASP A 77 -10.01 -28.21 -11.09
C ASP A 77 -9.06 -27.13 -10.52
N PRO A 78 -8.79 -26.03 -11.26
CA PRO A 78 -7.89 -24.94 -10.86
C PRO A 78 -8.18 -24.31 -9.50
N PHE A 79 -9.42 -24.45 -9.00
CA PHE A 79 -9.88 -23.80 -7.78
C PHE A 79 -9.90 -24.72 -6.56
N LYS A 80 -9.73 -26.04 -6.75
CA LYS A 80 -9.70 -27.02 -5.65
C LYS A 80 -8.28 -27.41 -5.22
N MET A 81 -7.32 -27.38 -6.12
CA MET A 81 -5.91 -27.65 -5.85
C MET A 81 -5.06 -26.53 -6.49
N GLY A 82 -4.05 -26.02 -5.76
CA GLY A 82 -3.21 -24.95 -6.26
C GLY A 82 -2.56 -25.28 -7.62
N LEU A 83 -2.60 -24.33 -8.55
CA LEU A 83 -2.05 -24.49 -9.89
C LEU A 83 -0.52 -24.30 -9.89
N GLU A 84 0.24 -25.38 -9.79
CA GLU A 84 1.68 -25.35 -10.06
C GLU A 84 1.96 -25.51 -11.56
N GLY A 85 2.48 -24.46 -12.20
CA GLY A 85 2.96 -24.48 -13.59
C GLY A 85 2.14 -23.70 -14.62
N VAL A 86 1.02 -23.07 -14.24
CA VAL A 86 0.24 -22.17 -15.10
C VAL A 86 0.76 -20.74 -14.99
N THR A 87 1.09 -20.12 -16.12
CA THR A 87 1.55 -18.72 -16.16
C THR A 87 0.65 -17.90 -17.07
N TYR A 88 0.13 -16.79 -16.55
CA TYR A 88 -0.68 -15.83 -17.31
C TYR A 88 0.05 -14.50 -17.45
N LEU A 89 0.30 -14.10 -18.70
CA LEU A 89 0.90 -12.83 -19.09
C LEU A 89 -0.13 -12.02 -19.87
N GLY A 90 -0.64 -10.98 -19.22
CA GLY A 90 -1.54 -10.02 -19.84
C GLY A 90 -1.13 -8.59 -19.50
N LEU A 91 -1.89 -7.63 -20.01
CA LEU A 91 -1.66 -6.19 -19.87
C LEU A 91 -1.71 -5.67 -18.41
N GLU A 92 -2.14 -6.48 -17.43
CA GLU A 92 -2.30 -6.08 -16.02
C GLU A 92 -0.97 -5.80 -15.32
N TRP A 93 0.12 -6.36 -15.84
CA TRP A 93 1.45 -6.19 -15.26
C TRP A 93 1.99 -4.77 -15.42
N VAL A 94 1.48 -4.01 -16.40
CA VAL A 94 1.75 -2.56 -16.56
C VAL A 94 1.33 -1.76 -15.31
N LEU A 95 0.37 -2.28 -14.54
CA LEU A 95 -0.15 -1.65 -13.32
C LEU A 95 0.61 -2.08 -12.05
N ASN A 96 1.55 -3.02 -12.13
CA ASN A 96 2.28 -3.48 -10.96
C ASN A 96 3.22 -2.36 -10.46
N PRO A 97 3.06 -1.84 -9.24
CA PRO A 97 3.88 -0.73 -8.74
C PRO A 97 5.38 -1.05 -8.75
N ILE A 98 5.75 -2.32 -8.64
CA ILE A 98 7.14 -2.79 -8.57
C ILE A 98 7.92 -2.42 -9.85
N VAL A 99 7.29 -2.45 -11.03
CA VAL A 99 7.95 -2.06 -12.28
C VAL A 99 8.08 -0.55 -12.46
N ARG A 100 7.48 0.26 -11.58
CA ARG A 100 7.60 1.73 -11.54
C ARG A 100 8.47 2.22 -10.38
N THR A 101 8.99 1.30 -9.57
CA THR A 101 9.93 1.63 -8.50
C THR A 101 11.36 1.61 -9.00
N ASP A 102 12.24 2.36 -8.33
CA ASP A 102 13.66 2.41 -8.67
C ASP A 102 14.38 1.09 -8.32
N ILE A 103 14.39 0.16 -9.27
CA ILE A 103 15.01 -1.17 -9.18
C ILE A 103 15.77 -1.42 -10.49
N ASP A 104 16.98 -1.99 -10.42
CA ASP A 104 17.75 -2.47 -11.56
C ASP A 104 17.26 -3.83 -12.06
N VAL A 105 17.35 -4.05 -13.39
CA VAL A 105 16.91 -5.27 -14.06
C VAL A 105 17.53 -6.56 -13.48
N PRO A 106 18.84 -6.65 -13.17
CA PRO A 106 19.43 -7.85 -12.59
C PRO A 106 18.88 -8.17 -11.19
N THR A 107 18.67 -7.16 -10.35
CA THR A 107 18.03 -7.32 -9.04
C THR A 107 16.57 -7.76 -9.16
N LEU A 108 15.88 -7.31 -10.21
CA LEU A 108 14.50 -7.70 -10.48
C LEU A 108 14.41 -9.16 -10.96
N LEU A 109 15.26 -9.57 -11.90
CA LEU A 109 15.33 -10.94 -12.40
C LEU A 109 15.78 -11.93 -11.32
N SER A 110 16.77 -11.58 -10.50
CA SER A 110 17.21 -12.44 -9.39
C SER A 110 16.10 -12.68 -8.37
N SER A 111 15.24 -11.68 -8.11
CA SER A 111 14.14 -11.78 -7.15
C SER A 111 13.08 -12.84 -7.50
N ILE A 112 12.97 -13.24 -8.77
CA ILE A 112 12.01 -14.24 -9.27
C ILE A 112 12.64 -15.62 -9.41
N GLY A 113 13.97 -15.72 -9.25
CA GLY A 113 14.75 -16.94 -9.40
C GLY A 113 15.69 -16.93 -10.59
N GLY A 114 16.07 -15.76 -11.11
CA GLY A 114 17.02 -15.64 -12.22
C GLY A 114 18.44 -16.14 -11.91
N ASP A 115 18.77 -16.30 -10.63
CA ASP A 115 20.03 -16.92 -10.20
C ASP A 115 19.98 -18.46 -10.24
N HIS A 116 18.77 -19.05 -10.32
CA HIS A 116 18.56 -20.50 -10.42
C HIS A 116 18.41 -20.97 -11.88
N TYR A 117 17.84 -20.13 -12.74
CA TYR A 117 17.65 -20.38 -14.17
C TYR A 117 18.53 -19.48 -15.04
N THR A 118 19.85 -19.54 -14.87
CA THR A 118 20.80 -18.61 -15.50
C THR A 118 20.84 -18.72 -17.02
N GLU A 119 20.84 -19.92 -17.57
CA GLU A 119 20.87 -20.15 -19.02
C GLU A 119 19.61 -19.60 -19.72
N ARG A 120 18.43 -19.88 -19.14
CA ARG A 120 17.14 -19.37 -19.64
C ARG A 120 17.02 -17.85 -19.50
N ARG A 121 17.54 -17.29 -18.40
CA ARG A 121 17.62 -15.83 -18.20
C ARG A 121 18.42 -15.19 -19.32
N ASP A 122 19.62 -15.71 -19.59
CA ASP A 122 20.54 -15.12 -20.56
C ASP A 122 20.02 -15.28 -22.00
N GLU A 123 19.34 -16.40 -22.30
CA GLU A 123 18.63 -16.59 -23.57
C GLU A 123 17.49 -15.57 -23.75
N LEU A 124 16.65 -15.37 -22.73
CA LEU A 124 15.55 -14.39 -22.76
C LEU A 124 16.05 -12.95 -22.86
N VAL A 125 17.12 -12.61 -22.14
CA VAL A 125 17.78 -11.29 -22.20
C VAL A 125 18.29 -10.99 -23.60
N ARG A 126 18.86 -11.98 -24.29
CA ARG A 126 19.31 -11.85 -25.67
C ARG A 126 18.16 -11.76 -26.68
N ILE A 127 17.10 -12.56 -26.51
CA ILE A 127 15.95 -12.59 -27.44
C ILE A 127 15.13 -11.31 -27.36
N LEU A 128 14.91 -10.81 -26.15
CA LEU A 128 14.13 -9.61 -25.87
C LEU A 128 14.97 -8.34 -25.87
N ASP A 129 16.28 -8.45 -26.15
CA ASP A 129 17.22 -7.33 -26.23
C ASP A 129 17.11 -6.42 -24.99
N ILE A 130 17.38 -7.01 -23.83
CA ILE A 130 17.30 -6.37 -22.51
C ILE A 130 18.71 -5.96 -22.07
N ASP A 131 18.90 -4.69 -21.74
CA ASP A 131 20.14 -4.26 -21.10
C ASP A 131 20.06 -4.48 -19.57
N LEU A 132 21.07 -5.17 -19.03
CA LEU A 132 21.22 -5.41 -17.60
C LEU A 132 21.61 -4.14 -16.82
N SER A 133 22.03 -3.07 -17.49
CA SER A 133 22.31 -1.76 -16.89
C SER A 133 21.04 -0.95 -16.61
N TRP A 134 19.89 -1.35 -17.19
CA TRP A 134 18.65 -0.62 -17.10
C TRP A 134 18.09 -0.50 -15.68
N ARG A 135 17.48 0.65 -15.42
CA ARG A 135 16.70 0.95 -14.23
C ARG A 135 15.23 1.08 -14.61
N MET A 136 14.35 0.36 -13.92
CA MET A 136 12.93 0.26 -14.25
C MET A 136 12.20 1.63 -14.30
N HIS A 137 12.65 2.61 -13.52
CA HIS A 137 12.07 3.96 -13.51
C HIS A 137 12.49 4.83 -14.72
N ALA A 138 13.62 4.50 -15.37
CA ALA A 138 14.25 5.31 -16.41
C ALA A 138 14.06 4.74 -17.84
N VAL A 139 13.58 3.50 -17.95
CA VAL A 139 13.31 2.84 -19.24
C VAL A 139 11.94 3.21 -19.81
N SER A 140 11.81 3.16 -21.13
CA SER A 140 10.56 3.32 -21.88
C SER A 140 9.56 2.20 -21.60
N ASP A 141 8.28 2.41 -21.91
CA ASP A 141 7.25 1.39 -21.66
C ASP A 141 7.45 0.10 -22.49
N GLY A 142 8.03 0.19 -23.69
CA GLY A 142 8.43 -0.98 -24.49
C GLY A 142 9.59 -1.76 -23.85
N GLU A 143 10.60 -1.07 -23.33
CA GLU A 143 11.71 -1.69 -22.59
C GLU A 143 11.24 -2.35 -21.29
N ARG A 144 10.30 -1.71 -20.56
CA ARG A 144 9.65 -2.31 -19.39
C ARG A 144 8.89 -3.57 -19.78
N ARG A 145 8.17 -3.56 -20.90
CA ARG A 145 7.43 -4.72 -21.43
C ARG A 145 8.37 -5.90 -21.71
N ARG A 146 9.53 -5.64 -22.32
CA ARG A 146 10.56 -6.67 -22.56
C ARG A 146 11.02 -7.32 -21.26
N VAL A 147 11.35 -6.52 -20.24
CA VAL A 147 11.73 -7.04 -18.91
C VAL A 147 10.61 -7.84 -18.26
N GLN A 148 9.35 -7.41 -18.40
CA GLN A 148 8.18 -8.13 -17.89
C GLN A 148 8.00 -9.50 -18.54
N LEU A 149 8.18 -9.59 -19.86
CA LEU A 149 8.13 -10.85 -20.59
C LEU A 149 9.23 -11.79 -20.11
N ALA A 150 10.46 -11.30 -19.94
CA ALA A 150 11.56 -12.09 -19.42
C ALA A 150 11.28 -12.60 -17.99
N MET A 151 10.72 -11.76 -17.11
CA MET A 151 10.35 -12.15 -15.74
C MET A 151 9.26 -13.23 -15.72
N GLY A 152 8.23 -13.06 -16.56
CA GLY A 152 7.11 -13.99 -16.66
C GLY A 152 7.52 -15.36 -17.21
N LEU A 153 8.53 -15.38 -18.08
CA LEU A 153 9.03 -16.58 -18.74
C LEU A 153 10.31 -17.16 -18.08
N LEU A 154 10.76 -16.57 -16.97
CA LEU A 154 11.99 -16.99 -16.30
C LEU A 154 11.86 -18.38 -15.67
N ARG A 155 10.66 -18.72 -15.18
CA ARG A 155 10.36 -20.05 -14.64
C ARG A 155 9.79 -20.94 -15.73
N PRO A 156 10.14 -22.24 -15.75
CA PRO A 156 9.53 -23.19 -16.68
C PRO A 156 8.01 -23.30 -16.43
N TRP A 157 7.21 -23.07 -17.47
CA TRP A 157 5.75 -23.28 -17.44
C TRP A 157 5.37 -24.62 -18.08
N THR A 158 4.18 -25.11 -17.71
CA THR A 158 3.48 -26.21 -18.38
C THR A 158 2.32 -25.68 -19.23
N ILE A 159 1.67 -24.59 -18.78
CA ILE A 159 0.67 -23.84 -19.56
C ILE A 159 1.02 -22.36 -19.56
N LEU A 160 1.05 -21.78 -20.76
CA LEU A 160 1.25 -20.35 -20.96
C LEU A 160 0.01 -19.72 -21.58
N LEU A 161 -0.54 -18.73 -20.88
CA LEU A 161 -1.69 -17.94 -21.33
C LEU A 161 -1.21 -16.52 -21.63
N LEU A 162 -1.31 -16.11 -22.90
CA LEU A 162 -0.82 -14.84 -23.41
C LEU A 162 -2.00 -13.97 -23.86
N ASP A 163 -2.06 -12.73 -23.39
CA ASP A 163 -3.13 -11.78 -23.70
C ASP A 163 -2.56 -10.44 -24.20
N GLU A 164 -2.60 -10.23 -25.52
CA GLU A 164 -2.14 -9.02 -26.22
C GLU A 164 -0.74 -8.53 -25.80
N ILE A 165 0.20 -9.48 -25.78
CA ILE A 165 1.56 -9.25 -25.28
C ILE A 165 2.57 -8.72 -26.30
N THR A 166 2.31 -8.86 -27.60
CA THR A 166 3.24 -8.42 -28.66
C THR A 166 2.93 -7.03 -29.23
N VAL A 167 2.00 -6.27 -28.62
CA VAL A 167 1.59 -4.94 -29.13
C VAL A 167 2.74 -3.92 -29.03
N ASP A 168 3.54 -3.99 -27.96
CA ASP A 168 4.63 -3.04 -27.69
C ASP A 168 6.02 -3.56 -28.09
N LEU A 169 6.07 -4.62 -28.91
CA LEU A 169 7.33 -5.20 -29.42
C LEU A 169 7.55 -4.80 -30.88
N ASP A 170 8.77 -4.42 -31.22
CA ASP A 170 9.20 -4.19 -32.60
C ASP A 170 9.17 -5.51 -33.42
N LEU A 171 9.18 -5.38 -34.75
CA LEU A 171 9.03 -6.50 -35.68
C LEU A 171 10.06 -7.63 -35.44
N LEU A 172 11.31 -7.27 -35.14
CA LEU A 172 12.40 -8.23 -34.95
C LEU A 172 12.25 -8.95 -33.60
N SER A 173 12.08 -8.21 -32.50
CA SER A 173 11.89 -8.80 -31.17
C SER A 173 10.65 -9.69 -31.13
N ARG A 174 9.55 -9.28 -31.79
CA ARG A 174 8.33 -10.10 -31.93
C ARG A 174 8.59 -11.41 -32.65
N SER A 175 9.33 -11.38 -33.77
CA SER A 175 9.69 -12.59 -34.53
C SER A 175 10.53 -13.54 -33.69
N ASN A 176 11.57 -13.02 -33.03
CA ASN A 176 12.45 -13.80 -32.15
C ASN A 176 11.67 -14.42 -30.98
N PHE A 177 10.77 -13.64 -30.38
CA PHE A 177 9.91 -14.09 -29.30
C PHE A 177 8.96 -15.23 -29.71
N LEU A 178 8.29 -15.10 -30.87
CA LEU A 178 7.41 -16.16 -31.38
C LEU A 178 8.18 -17.43 -31.75
N ASN A 179 9.38 -17.29 -32.29
CA ASN A 179 10.28 -18.42 -32.58
C ASN A 179 10.72 -19.13 -31.30
N PHE A 180 11.03 -18.37 -30.25
CA PHE A 180 11.33 -18.92 -28.93
C PHE A 180 10.16 -19.71 -28.35
N LEU A 181 8.94 -19.17 -28.40
CA LEU A 181 7.74 -19.90 -27.94
C LEU A 181 7.49 -21.17 -28.76
N LYS A 182 7.74 -21.13 -30.07
CA LYS A 182 7.64 -22.30 -30.94
C LYS A 182 8.65 -23.38 -30.54
N LYS A 183 9.91 -23.00 -30.33
CA LYS A 183 11.00 -23.89 -29.87
C LYS A 183 10.65 -24.52 -28.52
N GLU A 184 10.19 -23.74 -27.55
CA GLU A 184 9.79 -24.25 -26.22
C GLU A 184 8.67 -25.30 -26.30
N THR A 185 7.68 -25.14 -27.19
CA THR A 185 6.61 -26.16 -27.38
C THR A 185 7.08 -27.43 -28.09
N MET A 186 8.21 -27.38 -28.80
CA MET A 186 8.77 -28.55 -29.48
C MET A 186 9.74 -29.32 -28.59
N GLU A 187 10.51 -28.60 -27.77
CA GLU A 187 11.50 -29.19 -26.85
C GLU A 187 10.87 -29.64 -25.53
N ARG A 188 9.78 -28.98 -25.08
CA ARG A 188 9.13 -29.26 -23.80
C ARG A 188 7.63 -29.53 -23.98
N PRO A 189 7.04 -30.45 -23.18
CA PRO A 189 5.62 -30.73 -23.21
C PRO A 189 4.82 -29.59 -22.55
N CYS A 190 4.62 -28.48 -23.26
CA CYS A 190 3.89 -27.31 -22.79
C CYS A 190 2.81 -26.84 -23.79
N THR A 191 1.72 -26.31 -23.26
CA THR A 191 0.57 -25.83 -24.04
C THR A 191 0.51 -24.30 -23.99
N ILE A 192 0.31 -23.65 -25.14
CA ILE A 192 0.22 -22.18 -25.24
C ILE A 192 -1.14 -21.77 -25.78
N VAL A 193 -1.81 -20.87 -25.07
CA VAL A 193 -3.02 -20.18 -25.56
C VAL A 193 -2.68 -18.70 -25.71
N TYR A 194 -2.77 -18.19 -26.93
CA TYR A 194 -2.44 -16.81 -27.26
C TYR A 194 -3.63 -16.05 -27.82
N ALA A 195 -4.07 -14.99 -27.14
CA ALA A 195 -5.02 -14.02 -27.66
C ALA A 195 -4.29 -12.80 -28.23
N THR A 196 -4.47 -12.55 -29.52
CA THR A 196 -3.93 -11.36 -30.22
C THR A 196 -4.86 -10.95 -31.36
N HIS A 197 -4.91 -9.65 -31.64
CA HIS A 197 -5.55 -9.08 -32.81
C HIS A 197 -4.55 -8.76 -33.95
N ILE A 198 -3.26 -8.93 -33.68
CA ILE A 198 -2.16 -8.74 -34.65
C ILE A 198 -1.77 -10.11 -35.20
N LEU A 199 -1.91 -10.30 -36.52
CA LEU A 199 -1.73 -11.58 -37.21
C LEU A 199 -0.43 -11.66 -38.04
N ASP A 200 0.38 -10.61 -38.03
CA ASP A 200 1.66 -10.59 -38.74
C ASP A 200 2.60 -11.70 -38.25
N ASN A 201 3.34 -12.35 -39.15
CA ASN A 201 4.31 -13.41 -38.86
C ASN A 201 3.72 -14.64 -38.11
N LEU A 202 2.40 -14.76 -38.00
CA LEU A 202 1.72 -15.88 -37.33
C LEU A 202 1.14 -16.93 -38.28
N ALA A 203 1.29 -16.79 -39.60
CA ALA A 203 0.65 -17.68 -40.57
C ALA A 203 0.97 -19.17 -40.37
N THR A 204 2.20 -19.52 -39.94
CA THR A 204 2.65 -20.92 -39.75
C THR A 204 2.92 -21.28 -38.29
N TRP A 205 2.51 -20.41 -37.36
CA TRP A 205 2.77 -20.57 -35.93
C TRP A 205 1.70 -21.39 -35.18
N PRO A 206 0.38 -21.12 -35.32
CA PRO A 206 -0.64 -21.82 -34.57
C PRO A 206 -0.85 -23.24 -35.11
N THR A 207 -1.25 -24.12 -34.21
CA THR A 207 -1.72 -25.49 -34.52
C THR A 207 -3.23 -25.57 -34.48
N HIS A 208 -3.86 -24.76 -33.62
CA HIS A 208 -5.30 -24.74 -33.38
C HIS A 208 -5.80 -23.30 -33.36
N LEU A 209 -7.03 -23.09 -33.81
CA LEU A 209 -7.72 -21.81 -33.77
C LEU A 209 -8.98 -21.93 -32.93
N VAL A 210 -9.31 -20.87 -32.21
CA VAL A 210 -10.55 -20.75 -31.45
C VAL A 210 -11.20 -19.41 -31.81
N HIS A 211 -12.41 -19.47 -32.37
CA HIS A 211 -13.22 -18.31 -32.69
C HIS A 211 -14.22 -18.04 -31.56
N MET A 212 -14.05 -16.89 -30.91
CA MET A 212 -14.95 -16.38 -29.88
C MET A 212 -15.79 -15.20 -30.38
N SER A 213 -17.07 -15.22 -30.07
CA SER A 213 -18.00 -14.14 -30.39
C SER A 213 -19.07 -14.03 -29.30
N LEU A 214 -19.37 -12.80 -28.86
CA LEU A 214 -20.41 -12.49 -27.85
C LEU A 214 -20.38 -13.39 -26.59
N GLY A 215 -19.19 -13.73 -26.11
CA GLY A 215 -19.01 -14.57 -24.92
C GLY A 215 -19.22 -16.08 -25.14
N LYS A 216 -19.33 -16.53 -26.39
CA LYS A 216 -19.43 -17.94 -26.79
C LYS A 216 -18.26 -18.36 -27.68
N VAL A 217 -17.90 -19.63 -27.65
CA VAL A 217 -16.99 -20.24 -28.64
C VAL A 217 -17.85 -20.73 -29.80
N LYS A 218 -17.66 -20.17 -30.99
CA LYS A 218 -18.41 -20.54 -32.21
C LYS A 218 -17.77 -21.72 -32.92
N LYS A 219 -16.45 -21.70 -33.07
CA LYS A 219 -15.66 -22.71 -33.78
C LYS A 219 -14.33 -22.91 -33.07
N TRP A 220 -13.87 -24.16 -32.98
CA TRP A 220 -12.53 -24.51 -32.50
C TRP A 220 -12.08 -25.80 -33.21
N GLY A 221 -10.77 -25.99 -33.39
CA GLY A 221 -10.22 -27.08 -34.22
C GLY A 221 -8.80 -26.81 -34.70
N SER A 222 -8.22 -27.76 -35.42
CA SER A 222 -6.88 -27.60 -36.00
C SER A 222 -6.88 -26.60 -37.17
N VAL A 223 -5.76 -25.93 -37.42
CA VAL A 223 -5.63 -25.01 -38.56
C VAL A 223 -5.90 -25.73 -39.88
N GLU A 224 -5.41 -26.96 -40.03
CA GLU A 224 -5.56 -27.77 -41.25
C GLU A 224 -7.03 -28.13 -41.56
N GLU A 225 -7.83 -28.40 -40.52
CA GLU A 225 -9.28 -28.67 -40.68
C GLU A 225 -10.10 -27.41 -40.97
N MET A 226 -9.63 -26.24 -40.51
CA MET A 226 -10.30 -24.96 -40.74
C MET A 226 -9.95 -24.31 -42.07
N ASP A 227 -8.84 -24.71 -42.71
CA ASP A 227 -8.34 -24.15 -43.98
C ASP A 227 -9.07 -24.68 -45.22
N VAL A 228 -10.24 -25.32 -45.06
CA VAL A 228 -10.98 -25.95 -46.15
C VAL A 228 -12.04 -25.00 -46.74
N LYS A 229 -11.73 -24.51 -47.96
CA LYS A 229 -12.56 -23.80 -48.97
C LYS A 229 -12.61 -22.27 -48.88
N VAL A 230 -11.56 -21.61 -49.34
CA VAL A 230 -11.73 -20.34 -50.07
C VAL A 230 -12.10 -20.70 -51.51
N GLU A 231 -13.34 -20.45 -51.91
CA GLU A 231 -13.78 -20.62 -53.30
C GLU A 231 -12.92 -19.73 -54.21
N GLN A 232 -12.40 -20.30 -55.31
CA GLN A 232 -11.48 -19.66 -56.26
C GLN A 232 -12.11 -18.52 -57.09
N GLY A 233 -13.10 -17.79 -56.58
CA GLY A 233 -13.88 -16.80 -57.32
C GLY A 233 -13.50 -15.33 -57.10
N GLU A 234 -12.98 -14.95 -55.93
CA GLU A 234 -12.74 -13.53 -55.61
C GLU A 234 -11.39 -13.37 -54.91
N ARG A 235 -10.29 -13.50 -55.66
CA ARG A 235 -9.00 -12.95 -55.22
C ARG A 235 -9.03 -11.43 -55.35
N MET A 236 -9.70 -10.78 -54.41
CA MET A 236 -9.44 -9.38 -54.14
C MET A 236 -8.01 -9.33 -53.60
N TYR A 237 -7.08 -8.70 -54.34
CA TYR A 237 -5.68 -8.54 -53.93
C TYR A 237 -5.60 -7.72 -52.63
N THR A 238 -5.81 -8.36 -51.49
CA THR A 238 -5.47 -7.82 -50.20
C THR A 238 -4.09 -8.37 -49.86
N GLY A 239 -3.13 -7.53 -49.48
CA GLY A 239 -1.76 -7.95 -49.15
C GLY A 239 -1.65 -8.78 -47.86
N ASN A 240 -2.71 -9.49 -47.47
CA ASN A 240 -2.86 -10.20 -46.20
C ASN A 240 -2.59 -11.71 -46.36
N SER A 241 -2.19 -12.37 -45.27
CA SER A 241 -2.01 -13.82 -45.24
C SER A 241 -3.36 -14.56 -45.29
N GLN A 242 -3.37 -15.83 -45.74
CA GLN A 242 -4.57 -16.69 -45.77
C GLN A 242 -5.28 -16.77 -44.41
N LEU A 243 -4.50 -16.87 -43.33
CA LEU A 243 -4.99 -16.78 -41.94
C LEU A 243 -5.71 -15.43 -41.68
N GLY A 244 -5.13 -14.33 -42.17
CA GLY A 244 -5.71 -13.00 -42.06
C GLY A 244 -7.06 -12.88 -42.77
N GLU A 245 -7.21 -13.45 -43.96
CA GLU A 245 -8.48 -13.46 -44.70
C GLU A 245 -9.57 -14.25 -43.97
N LEU A 246 -9.23 -15.43 -43.42
CA LEU A 246 -10.14 -16.24 -42.62
C LEU A 246 -10.63 -15.49 -41.37
N VAL A 247 -9.70 -14.85 -40.65
CA VAL A 247 -10.04 -14.06 -39.46
C VAL A 247 -10.88 -12.84 -39.81
N LEU A 248 -10.56 -12.14 -40.89
CA LEU A 248 -11.34 -10.99 -41.36
C LEU A 248 -12.78 -11.40 -41.67
N LYS A 249 -12.97 -12.54 -42.35
CA LYS A 249 -14.31 -13.08 -42.62
C LYS A 249 -15.10 -13.34 -41.33
N TRP A 250 -14.49 -14.00 -40.35
CA TRP A 250 -15.14 -14.25 -39.05
C TRP A 250 -15.48 -12.97 -38.29
N LEU A 251 -14.60 -11.97 -38.31
CA LEU A 251 -14.84 -10.68 -37.68
C LEU A 251 -15.94 -9.87 -38.38
N GLN A 252 -16.07 -10.02 -39.70
CA GLN A 252 -17.10 -9.37 -40.49
C GLN A 252 -18.47 -10.02 -40.24
N GLU A 253 -18.54 -11.35 -40.15
CA GLU A 253 -19.72 -12.11 -39.69
C GLU A 253 -20.12 -11.73 -38.24
N ASP A 254 -19.14 -11.55 -37.35
CA ASP A 254 -19.40 -11.10 -35.98
C ASP A 254 -19.92 -9.66 -35.93
N LEU A 255 -19.45 -8.78 -36.82
CA LEU A 255 -19.91 -7.40 -36.90
C LEU A 255 -21.35 -7.30 -37.39
N THR A 256 -21.74 -8.11 -38.39
CA THR A 256 -23.12 -8.14 -38.89
C THR A 256 -24.09 -8.70 -37.86
N GLU A 257 -23.69 -9.73 -37.10
CA GLU A 257 -24.51 -10.29 -36.02
C GLU A 257 -24.61 -9.36 -34.80
N ARG A 258 -23.52 -8.70 -34.42
CA ARG A 258 -23.50 -7.79 -33.26
C ARG A 258 -24.18 -6.45 -33.55
N GLY A 259 -24.16 -5.98 -34.79
CA GLY A 259 -24.61 -4.66 -35.17
C GLY A 259 -23.68 -3.52 -34.69
N PRO A 260 -24.01 -2.26 -35.01
CA PRO A 260 -23.22 -1.09 -34.59
C PRO A 260 -23.22 -0.92 -33.07
N ARG A 261 -22.12 -0.39 -32.53
CA ARG A 261 -21.99 -0.13 -31.08
C ARG A 261 -23.00 0.93 -30.66
N ASN A 262 -24.00 0.55 -29.87
CA ASN A 262 -24.81 1.52 -29.14
C ASN A 262 -23.92 2.21 -28.09
N GLY A 263 -23.94 3.54 -28.03
CA GLY A 263 -23.04 4.38 -27.22
C GLY A 263 -23.04 4.20 -25.69
N LYS A 264 -23.63 3.12 -25.17
CA LYS A 264 -23.40 2.66 -23.80
C LYS A 264 -22.18 1.72 -23.83
N GLY A 265 -21.03 2.25 -23.41
CA GLY A 265 -19.72 1.66 -23.68
C GLY A 265 -19.50 0.26 -23.11
N GLU A 266 -19.48 -0.74 -23.99
CA GLU A 266 -18.81 -2.04 -23.81
C GLU A 266 -17.28 -1.91 -23.99
N GLY A 267 -16.69 -0.87 -23.40
CA GLY A 267 -15.28 -0.50 -23.57
C GLY A 267 -14.61 -0.28 -22.23
N ALA A 268 -14.38 -1.35 -21.49
CA ALA A 268 -13.59 -1.34 -20.25
C ALA A 268 -12.53 -2.47 -20.28
N ALA A 269 -11.88 -2.66 -21.44
CA ALA A 269 -10.77 -3.62 -21.54
C ALA A 269 -9.43 -2.97 -21.22
N TYR A 270 -9.01 -1.90 -21.91
CA TYR A 270 -7.82 -1.10 -21.56
C TYR A 270 -8.00 0.35 -22.02
N GLN A 271 -7.80 1.32 -21.13
CA GLN A 271 -7.69 2.74 -21.50
C GLN A 271 -6.30 2.98 -22.09
N SER A 272 -6.24 3.45 -23.34
CA SER A 272 -5.03 3.97 -23.98
C SER A 272 -4.55 5.22 -23.22
N LEU A 273 -3.36 5.13 -22.61
CA LEU A 273 -2.66 6.24 -21.99
C LEU A 273 -1.44 6.58 -22.85
N GLU A 274 -1.65 7.31 -23.95
CA GLU A 274 -0.59 8.08 -24.57
C GLU A 274 -1.07 9.52 -24.72
N GLY A 275 -0.28 10.46 -24.16
CA GLY A 275 -0.50 11.89 -24.33
C GLY A 275 -1.54 12.54 -23.40
N LYS A 276 -1.48 12.23 -22.10
CA LYS A 276 -2.07 12.95 -20.94
C LYS A 276 -1.65 12.15 -19.70
N GLY A 277 -0.82 12.68 -18.81
CA GLY A 277 -1.32 13.41 -17.65
C GLY A 277 -1.21 12.49 -16.42
N GLY A 278 -0.87 13.04 -15.26
CA GLY A 278 -0.69 12.32 -14.00
C GLY A 278 -1.90 11.50 -13.58
N TYR A 279 -1.82 10.86 -12.41
CA TYR A 279 -2.95 10.13 -11.88
C TYR A 279 -4.17 11.06 -11.79
N GLY A 280 -5.34 10.46 -11.87
CA GLY A 280 -6.59 11.13 -11.49
C GLY A 280 -7.59 11.26 -12.62
N ALA A 281 -8.14 10.12 -13.05
CA ALA A 281 -9.55 10.04 -13.42
C ALA A 281 -9.94 8.56 -13.53
N GLU A 282 -10.13 7.89 -12.40
CA GLU A 282 -11.09 6.79 -12.38
C GLU A 282 -12.42 7.38 -12.85
N LYS A 283 -12.98 6.82 -13.94
CA LYS A 283 -14.36 7.08 -14.31
C LYS A 283 -15.19 6.86 -13.06
N ARG A 284 -15.85 7.94 -12.61
CA ARG A 284 -16.99 7.89 -11.70
C ARG A 284 -17.86 6.74 -12.19
N VAL A 285 -17.85 5.64 -11.42
CA VAL A 285 -18.95 4.70 -11.47
C VAL A 285 -20.14 5.57 -11.09
N GLU A 286 -20.99 5.86 -12.07
CA GLU A 286 -22.38 6.24 -11.81
C GLU A 286 -23.03 5.01 -11.19
N ASP A 287 -22.59 4.69 -9.97
CA ASP A 287 -23.38 3.94 -9.05
C ASP A 287 -24.62 4.80 -8.88
N LYS A 288 -25.72 4.31 -9.44
CA LYS A 288 -27.07 4.66 -8.97
C LYS A 288 -27.29 4.22 -7.51
N TYR A 289 -26.24 4.14 -6.69
CA TYR A 289 -26.35 4.41 -5.27
C TYR A 289 -26.51 5.91 -5.11
N ASN A 290 -27.75 6.34 -4.86
CA ASN A 290 -28.12 7.67 -4.39
C ASN A 290 -26.91 8.48 -3.90
N MET A 291 -26.42 9.38 -4.77
CA MET A 291 -25.27 10.27 -4.50
C MET A 291 -25.50 11.21 -3.31
N ALA A 292 -26.66 11.10 -2.66
CA ALA A 292 -27.02 11.68 -1.37
C ALA A 292 -26.49 10.91 -0.13
N GLN A 293 -25.94 9.69 -0.26
CA GLN A 293 -25.71 8.79 0.89
C GLN A 293 -24.25 8.52 1.31
N THR A 294 -23.20 8.95 0.58
CA THR A 294 -21.86 8.91 1.20
C THR A 294 -21.72 10.07 2.20
N PRO A 295 -21.49 9.80 3.51
CA PRO A 295 -21.45 10.84 4.52
C PRO A 295 -20.36 11.85 4.16
N ARG A 296 -20.75 13.11 4.15
CA ARG A 296 -19.87 14.27 3.93
C ARG A 296 -18.86 14.49 5.07
N LYS A 297 -18.76 13.53 6.01
CA LYS A 297 -18.50 13.75 7.44
C LYS A 297 -17.42 12.79 7.96
N PRO A 298 -16.60 13.20 8.95
CA PRO A 298 -15.89 12.23 9.77
C PRO A 298 -16.90 11.37 10.55
N LEU A 299 -16.90 10.06 10.27
CA LEU A 299 -17.84 9.10 10.83
C LEU A 299 -17.85 9.09 12.37
N ILE A 300 -16.70 9.29 13.00
CA ILE A 300 -16.56 9.40 14.46
C ILE A 300 -17.36 10.55 15.05
N THR A 301 -17.40 11.70 14.36
CA THR A 301 -18.12 12.88 14.85
C THR A 301 -19.63 12.72 14.68
N ILE A 302 -20.08 12.01 13.64
CA ILE A 302 -21.50 11.64 13.50
C ILE A 302 -21.95 10.85 14.72
N LEU A 303 -21.20 9.80 15.07
CA LEU A 303 -21.54 8.94 16.19
C LEU A 303 -21.62 9.73 17.50
N ALA A 304 -20.66 10.62 17.73
CA ALA A 304 -20.63 11.46 18.91
C ALA A 304 -21.81 12.43 19.00
N VAL A 305 -22.22 13.05 17.87
CA VAL A 305 -23.41 13.90 17.82
C VAL A 305 -24.67 13.11 18.13
N GLU A 306 -24.80 11.88 17.60
CA GLU A 306 -25.96 11.03 17.93
C GLU A 306 -26.01 10.66 19.42
N ILE A 307 -24.87 10.29 20.02
CA ILE A 307 -24.76 9.99 21.46
C ILE A 307 -25.08 11.23 22.30
N ALA A 308 -24.46 12.37 22.00
CA ALA A 308 -24.67 13.62 22.72
C ALA A 308 -26.14 14.08 22.64
N ARG A 309 -26.78 13.93 21.48
CA ARG A 309 -28.19 14.27 21.32
C ARG A 309 -29.11 13.36 22.14
N LYS A 310 -28.81 12.05 22.21
CA LYS A 310 -29.65 11.08 22.94
C LYS A 310 -29.51 11.21 24.46
N TYR A 311 -28.30 11.51 24.95
CA TYR A 311 -27.98 11.52 26.39
C TYR A 311 -27.66 12.90 26.96
N ASN A 312 -28.16 13.98 26.32
CA ASN A 312 -27.96 15.37 26.76
C ASN A 312 -26.48 15.73 27.02
N GLY A 313 -25.62 15.36 26.08
CA GLY A 313 -24.19 15.58 26.13
C GLY A 313 -23.71 16.81 25.36
N GLU A 314 -22.47 17.19 25.60
CA GLU A 314 -21.74 18.22 24.86
C GLU A 314 -20.42 17.64 24.36
N ILE A 315 -19.98 18.05 23.17
CA ILE A 315 -18.80 17.47 22.51
C ILE A 315 -17.56 18.28 22.82
N ILE A 316 -16.45 17.61 23.13
CA ILE A 316 -15.13 18.20 23.32
C ILE A 316 -14.24 17.73 22.16
N ASN A 317 -13.63 18.68 21.45
CA ASN A 317 -12.69 18.37 20.38
C ASN A 317 -11.34 17.89 20.94
N GLY A 318 -10.85 16.77 20.44
CA GLY A 318 -9.54 16.18 20.75
C GLY A 318 -8.64 16.08 19.52
N ASP A 319 -8.76 16.97 18.54
CA ASP A 319 -7.93 17.00 17.34
C ASP A 319 -7.10 18.29 17.28
N ALA A 320 -5.77 18.15 17.32
CA ALA A 320 -4.85 19.28 17.39
C ALA A 320 -5.00 20.26 16.22
N MET A 321 -5.39 19.80 15.02
CA MET A 321 -5.57 20.68 13.87
C MET A 321 -6.90 21.42 13.90
N GLN A 322 -7.92 20.85 14.54
CA GLN A 322 -9.26 21.46 14.61
C GLN A 322 -9.37 22.54 15.70
N LEU A 323 -8.35 22.69 16.55
CA LEU A 323 -8.24 23.75 17.54
C LEU A 323 -8.08 25.14 16.88
N TYR A 324 -7.48 25.25 15.69
CA TYR A 324 -7.25 26.53 15.02
C TYR A 324 -8.54 27.17 14.51
N ARG A 325 -8.71 28.47 14.61
CA ARG A 325 -9.85 29.23 14.07
C ARG A 325 -9.73 29.34 12.55
N GLY A 326 -10.86 29.42 11.85
CA GLY A 326 -10.90 29.40 10.38
C GLY A 326 -10.64 28.00 9.81
N LEU A 327 -10.36 27.90 8.52
CA LEU A 327 -9.86 26.68 7.87
C LEU A 327 -10.72 25.40 8.03
N PRO A 328 -12.05 25.46 7.90
CA PRO A 328 -12.92 24.30 8.09
C PRO A 328 -12.68 23.15 7.09
N ILE A 329 -12.21 23.42 5.86
CA ILE A 329 -12.05 22.41 4.83
C ILE A 329 -10.78 21.60 5.07
N ILE A 330 -9.62 22.25 5.16
CA ILE A 330 -8.31 21.58 5.35
C ILE A 330 -8.25 20.79 6.66
N THR A 331 -8.85 21.32 7.72
CA THR A 331 -8.91 20.65 9.03
C THR A 331 -10.12 19.71 9.17
N ASN A 332 -10.96 19.62 8.12
CA ASN A 332 -12.13 18.75 8.03
C ASN A 332 -13.07 18.88 9.26
N LYS A 333 -13.42 20.12 9.61
CA LYS A 333 -14.34 20.43 10.72
C LYS A 333 -15.77 20.07 10.37
N ILE A 334 -16.54 19.79 11.42
CA ILE A 334 -17.98 19.63 11.31
C ILE A 334 -18.65 20.96 10.94
N THR A 335 -19.63 20.93 10.03
CA THR A 335 -20.40 22.13 9.68
C THR A 335 -21.52 22.39 10.68
N GLN A 336 -22.04 23.62 10.73
CA GLN A 336 -23.13 23.97 11.66
C GLN A 336 -24.40 23.13 11.47
N ASP A 337 -24.76 22.79 10.23
CA ASP A 337 -25.89 21.89 9.96
C ASP A 337 -25.68 20.48 10.53
N GLU A 338 -24.42 20.05 10.59
CA GLU A 338 -24.05 18.71 11.01
C GLU A 338 -23.95 18.56 12.52
N THR A 339 -23.72 19.66 13.26
CA THR A 339 -23.73 19.63 14.73
C THR A 339 -25.11 19.33 15.29
N LYS A 340 -26.18 19.51 14.51
CA LYS A 340 -27.59 19.33 14.92
C LYS A 340 -27.92 20.08 16.23
N GLY A 341 -27.29 21.23 16.45
CA GLY A 341 -27.47 22.05 17.65
C GLY A 341 -26.71 21.58 18.90
N VAL A 342 -25.89 20.52 18.81
CA VAL A 342 -25.05 20.05 19.92
C VAL A 342 -23.85 20.99 20.11
N PRO A 343 -23.61 21.54 21.32
CA PRO A 343 -22.44 22.36 21.61
C PRO A 343 -21.13 21.60 21.38
N HIS A 344 -20.17 22.25 20.72
CA HIS A 344 -18.82 21.74 20.51
C HIS A 344 -17.81 22.68 21.16
N HIS A 345 -17.00 22.15 22.08
CA HIS A 345 -15.96 22.86 22.80
C HIS A 345 -14.58 22.57 22.21
N LEU A 346 -13.63 23.49 22.45
CA LEU A 346 -12.26 23.44 21.94
C LEU A 346 -12.17 23.34 20.40
N LEU A 347 -13.21 23.75 19.68
CA LEU A 347 -13.22 23.78 18.21
C LEU A 347 -12.96 25.22 17.75
N GLY A 348 -11.84 25.46 17.06
CA GLY A 348 -11.50 26.81 16.58
C GLY A 348 -11.21 27.85 17.67
N CYS A 349 -10.64 27.41 18.80
CA CYS A 349 -10.29 28.27 19.93
C CYS A 349 -8.94 28.99 19.79
N ILE A 350 -8.04 28.56 18.90
CA ILE A 350 -6.68 29.12 18.73
C ILE A 350 -6.64 30.03 17.50
N SER A 351 -6.15 31.26 17.60
CA SER A 351 -5.89 32.11 16.42
C SER A 351 -4.68 31.61 15.60
N LEU A 352 -4.58 32.01 14.33
CA LEU A 352 -3.38 31.73 13.51
C LEU A 352 -2.14 32.51 14.00
N GLU A 353 -2.36 33.63 14.71
CA GLU A 353 -1.32 34.46 15.33
C GLU A 353 -0.88 33.92 16.71
N GLU A 354 -1.70 33.07 17.32
CA GLU A 354 -1.40 32.52 18.63
C GLU A 354 -0.41 31.36 18.55
N GLU A 355 0.37 31.20 19.62
CA GLU A 355 1.25 30.04 19.75
C GLU A 355 0.45 28.73 19.76
N THR A 356 1.03 27.73 19.11
CA THR A 356 0.46 26.38 19.07
C THR A 356 0.34 25.84 20.49
N TRP A 357 -0.86 25.37 20.87
CA TRP A 357 -1.05 24.80 22.20
C TRP A 357 -0.21 23.54 22.40
N THR A 358 0.48 23.50 23.54
CA THR A 358 1.11 22.29 24.06
C THR A 358 0.06 21.35 24.62
N VAL A 359 0.44 20.09 24.82
CA VAL A 359 -0.48 19.07 25.37
C VAL A 359 -0.91 19.45 26.80
N GLY A 360 0.01 20.02 27.59
CA GLY A 360 -0.30 20.52 28.93
C GLY A 360 -1.43 21.56 28.93
N LYS A 361 -1.31 22.57 28.05
CA LYS A 361 -2.35 23.59 27.88
C LYS A 361 -3.68 22.99 27.40
N PHE A 362 -3.64 22.08 26.44
CA PHE A 362 -4.85 21.38 25.97
C PHE A 362 -5.56 20.62 27.09
N VAL A 363 -4.83 19.84 27.90
CA VAL A 363 -5.44 19.07 28.99
C VAL A 363 -5.99 19.98 30.08
N GLY A 364 -5.29 21.06 30.45
CA GLY A 364 -5.79 22.03 31.42
C GLY A 364 -7.14 22.64 30.98
N GLU A 365 -7.22 23.09 29.73
CA GLU A 365 -8.46 23.64 29.16
C GLU A 365 -9.56 22.59 28.98
N ALA A 366 -9.19 21.37 28.56
CA ALA A 366 -10.15 20.27 28.42
C ALA A 366 -10.71 19.81 29.77
N LEU A 367 -9.90 19.75 30.83
CA LEU A 367 -10.38 19.44 32.18
C LEU A 367 -11.35 20.50 32.69
N ARG A 368 -11.01 21.78 32.53
CA ARG A 368 -11.92 22.89 32.86
C ARG A 368 -13.25 22.77 32.12
N THR A 369 -13.20 22.47 30.82
CA THR A 369 -14.38 22.26 29.99
C THR A 369 -15.22 21.07 30.46
N ILE A 370 -14.58 19.96 30.84
CA ILE A 370 -15.25 18.77 31.40
C ILE A 370 -15.99 19.12 32.69
N ASP A 371 -15.35 19.84 33.60
CA ASP A 371 -15.95 20.26 34.87
C ASP A 371 -17.12 21.22 34.66
N GLU A 372 -16.99 22.15 33.72
CA GLU A 372 -18.08 23.04 33.30
C GLU A 372 -19.27 22.25 32.73
N ILE A 373 -19.05 21.27 31.86
CA ILE A 373 -20.12 20.42 31.30
C ILE A 373 -20.80 19.61 32.41
N ARG A 374 -20.01 19.02 33.32
CA ARG A 374 -20.53 18.22 34.44
C ARG A 374 -21.29 19.04 35.46
N SER A 375 -20.86 20.27 35.75
CA SER A 375 -21.59 21.19 36.64
C SER A 375 -22.96 21.59 36.08
N ARG A 376 -23.14 21.51 34.75
CA ARG A 376 -24.45 21.64 34.09
C ARG A 376 -25.28 20.34 34.06
N GLY A 377 -24.79 19.26 34.66
CA GLY A 377 -25.42 17.94 34.65
C GLY A 377 -25.44 17.26 33.28
N LYS A 378 -24.53 17.63 32.39
CA LYS A 378 -24.46 17.11 31.02
C LYS A 378 -23.30 16.11 30.86
N LEU A 379 -23.41 15.26 29.83
CA LEU A 379 -22.40 14.25 29.51
C LEU A 379 -21.28 14.83 28.64
N PRO A 380 -20.01 14.89 29.09
CA PRO A 380 -18.90 15.26 28.23
C PRO A 380 -18.55 14.12 27.24
N VAL A 381 -18.55 14.41 25.94
CA VAL A 381 -18.23 13.46 24.87
C VAL A 381 -16.96 13.91 24.14
N LEU A 382 -15.83 13.24 24.37
CA LEU A 382 -14.56 13.56 23.73
C LEU A 382 -14.44 12.90 22.34
N VAL A 383 -14.08 13.67 21.31
CA VAL A 383 -13.94 13.18 19.94
C VAL A 383 -12.71 13.77 19.27
N GLY A 384 -11.83 12.94 18.72
CA GLY A 384 -10.71 13.44 17.93
C GLY A 384 -9.80 12.36 17.37
N GLY A 385 -8.97 12.74 16.40
CA GLY A 385 -7.98 11.86 15.79
C GLY A 385 -6.60 11.93 16.47
N THR A 386 -6.38 12.89 17.37
CA THR A 386 -5.09 13.09 18.05
C THR A 386 -5.05 12.26 19.34
N HIS A 387 -4.91 10.95 19.18
CA HIS A 387 -4.92 9.98 20.28
C HIS A 387 -3.89 10.26 21.38
N TYR A 388 -2.79 10.97 21.07
CA TYR A 388 -1.83 11.43 22.07
C TYR A 388 -2.44 12.43 23.07
N TYR A 389 -3.26 13.37 22.59
CA TYR A 389 -3.97 14.35 23.43
C TYR A 389 -5.06 13.65 24.24
N THR A 390 -5.81 12.77 23.59
CA THR A 390 -6.83 11.94 24.25
C THR A 390 -6.23 11.10 25.38
N GLN A 391 -5.11 10.41 25.14
CA GLN A 391 -4.42 9.63 26.17
C GLN A 391 -3.93 10.54 27.31
N SER A 392 -3.38 11.71 26.99
CA SER A 392 -2.90 12.67 28.00
C SER A 392 -4.02 13.20 28.90
N LEU A 393 -5.22 13.35 28.35
CA LEU A 393 -6.42 13.76 29.08
C LEU A 393 -7.01 12.61 29.91
N LEU A 394 -7.04 11.39 29.38
CA LEU A 394 -7.67 10.24 30.03
C LEU A 394 -6.89 9.74 31.25
N PHE A 395 -5.56 9.75 31.19
CA PHE A 395 -4.69 9.22 32.25
C PHE A 395 -4.17 10.33 33.16
N GLN A 396 -4.11 10.07 34.46
CA GLN A 396 -3.63 11.05 35.45
C GLN A 396 -2.17 11.47 35.22
N ASP A 397 -1.35 10.53 34.73
CA ASP A 397 0.12 10.69 34.69
C ASP A 397 0.69 10.99 33.30
N ALA A 398 -0.12 11.00 32.24
CA ALA A 398 0.38 11.03 30.86
C ALA A 398 1.01 12.37 30.43
N LEU A 399 0.77 13.47 31.15
CA LEU A 399 1.46 14.75 30.95
C LEU A 399 2.75 14.91 31.76
N ALA A 400 2.93 14.08 32.79
CA ALA A 400 4.00 14.28 33.75
C ALA A 400 5.39 13.93 33.17
N ASP A 401 5.43 13.33 31.98
CA ASP A 401 6.65 12.91 31.26
C ASP A 401 7.23 14.02 30.35
N GLU A 402 6.80 15.27 30.48
CA GLU A 402 7.51 16.41 29.90
C GLU A 402 7.83 17.42 31.01
N PRO A 403 9.13 17.67 31.33
CA PRO A 403 9.46 18.76 32.23
C PRO A 403 8.95 20.07 31.62
N GLU A 404 8.16 20.81 32.39
CA GLU A 404 7.78 22.18 32.08
C GLU A 404 9.06 23.02 32.05
N LEU A 405 9.62 23.18 30.86
CA LEU A 405 10.53 24.28 30.60
C LEU A 405 9.65 25.52 30.60
N ASN A 406 9.81 26.40 31.60
CA ASN A 406 9.28 27.76 31.55
C ASN A 406 9.88 28.44 30.32
N LEU A 407 9.17 28.37 29.19
CA LEU A 407 9.58 28.95 27.92
C LEU A 407 9.62 30.49 27.98
N ASN A 408 9.04 31.07 29.03
CA ASN A 408 8.89 32.51 29.22
C ASN A 408 10.16 33.23 29.73
N GLU A 409 11.19 32.54 30.24
CA GLU A 409 12.28 33.24 30.94
C GLU A 409 13.63 33.33 30.21
N ASN A 410 13.80 32.78 29.01
CA ASN A 410 14.93 33.16 28.15
C ASN A 410 14.73 32.64 26.71
N SER A 411 14.12 33.47 25.87
CA SER A 411 13.97 33.26 24.42
C SER A 411 15.28 33.53 23.66
N GLN A 412 16.44 33.17 24.23
CA GLN A 412 17.67 33.17 23.46
C GLN A 412 17.64 31.96 22.53
N ALA A 413 17.63 32.22 21.22
CA ALA A 413 17.84 31.20 20.22
C ALA A 413 19.15 30.46 20.57
N LEU A 414 19.06 29.15 20.77
CA LEU A 414 20.21 28.29 21.02
C LEU A 414 20.70 27.80 19.66
N PRO A 415 21.77 28.38 19.05
CA PRO A 415 22.16 28.07 17.68
C PRO A 415 22.52 26.59 17.51
N ILE A 416 22.99 25.99 18.59
CA ILE A 416 23.32 24.57 18.68
C ILE A 416 22.14 23.64 18.37
N LEU A 417 20.89 24.10 18.58
CA LEU A 417 19.67 23.33 18.30
C LEU A 417 19.28 23.34 16.81
N GLU A 418 19.90 24.19 15.99
CA GLU A 418 19.67 24.27 14.54
C GLU A 418 20.61 23.35 13.75
N GLU A 419 21.68 22.86 14.37
CA GLU A 419 22.68 21.96 13.79
C GLU A 419 22.09 20.66 13.19
N PRO A 420 22.80 19.97 12.28
CA PRO A 420 22.41 18.67 11.76
C PRO A 420 22.17 17.63 12.87
N THR A 421 21.28 16.67 12.60
CA THR A 421 20.82 15.72 13.63
C THR A 421 21.95 14.86 14.20
N ASP A 422 22.97 14.56 13.40
CA ASP A 422 24.13 13.79 13.84
C ASP A 422 24.92 14.54 14.91
N VAL A 423 25.12 15.85 14.71
CA VAL A 423 25.79 16.75 15.68
C VAL A 423 24.96 16.87 16.96
N LEU A 424 23.64 17.01 16.83
CA LEU A 424 22.73 17.04 18.00
C LEU A 424 22.80 15.72 18.79
N HIS A 425 22.90 14.59 18.10
CA HIS A 425 22.93 13.27 18.71
C HIS A 425 24.25 13.00 19.43
N GLU A 426 25.38 13.38 18.83
CA GLU A 426 26.70 13.31 19.48
C GLU A 426 26.76 14.18 20.74
N LYS A 427 26.30 15.43 20.64
CA LYS A 427 26.22 16.34 21.79
C LYS A 427 25.29 15.81 22.87
N LEU A 428 24.14 15.23 22.50
CA LEU A 428 23.25 14.59 23.45
C LEU A 428 23.93 13.39 24.13
N ARG A 429 24.77 12.63 23.42
CA ARG A 429 25.50 11.50 23.99
C ARG A 429 26.57 11.92 25.00
N GLU A 430 27.22 13.07 24.79
CA GLU A 430 28.17 13.63 25.75
C GLU A 430 27.50 14.01 27.07
N VAL A 431 26.29 14.57 27.01
CA VAL A 431 25.58 15.11 28.20
C VAL A 431 24.61 14.12 28.85
N ASP A 432 23.95 13.28 28.05
CA ASP A 432 22.93 12.31 28.47
C ASP A 432 22.97 11.04 27.59
N PRO A 433 23.95 10.14 27.82
CA PRO A 433 24.09 8.92 27.03
C PRO A 433 22.86 8.00 27.10
N ILE A 434 22.13 8.02 28.22
CA ILE A 434 20.91 7.22 28.41
C ILE A 434 19.83 7.66 27.41
N MET A 435 19.61 8.96 27.25
CA MET A 435 18.64 9.47 26.27
C MET A 435 19.14 9.34 24.83
N ALA A 436 20.44 9.53 24.60
CA ALA A 436 21.04 9.34 23.27
C ALA A 436 20.88 7.89 22.76
N ASP A 437 20.96 6.90 23.64
CA ASP A 437 20.77 5.50 23.27
C ASP A 437 19.29 5.10 23.19
N ARG A 438 18.41 5.78 23.93
CA ARG A 438 16.94 5.64 23.83
C ARG A 438 16.40 6.10 22.48
N TRP A 439 16.87 7.23 21.95
CA TRP A 439 16.32 7.83 20.74
C TRP A 439 17.01 7.33 19.46
N HIS A 440 16.21 7.07 18.43
CA HIS A 440 16.75 6.77 17.10
C HIS A 440 17.34 8.07 16.48
N PRO A 441 18.45 8.03 15.73
CA PRO A 441 19.02 9.23 15.08
C PRO A 441 17.99 10.02 14.26
N ASN A 442 17.09 9.34 13.54
CA ASN A 442 16.01 9.99 12.78
C ASN A 442 14.97 10.76 13.64
N GLU A 443 14.93 10.59 14.96
CA GLU A 443 14.01 11.29 15.86
C GLU A 443 14.55 12.66 16.29
N ARG A 444 14.95 13.49 15.31
CA ARG A 444 15.55 14.83 15.52
C ARG A 444 14.84 15.64 16.59
N ARG A 445 13.51 15.69 16.56
CA ARG A 445 12.71 16.49 17.53
C ARG A 445 12.91 16.06 18.98
N LYS A 446 12.98 14.76 19.24
CA LYS A 446 13.16 14.23 20.60
C LYS A 446 14.60 14.42 21.08
N ILE A 447 15.57 14.27 20.18
CA ILE A 447 16.99 14.55 20.42
C ILE A 447 17.16 16.04 20.77
N GLN A 448 16.63 16.92 19.92
CA GLN A 448 16.65 18.37 20.10
C GLN A 448 16.00 18.77 21.42
N ARG A 449 14.84 18.19 21.77
CA ARG A 449 14.16 18.47 23.04
C ARG A 449 14.96 17.99 24.26
N SER A 450 15.56 16.80 24.19
CA SER A 450 16.39 16.27 25.29
C SER A 450 17.62 17.15 25.52
N LEU A 451 18.23 17.64 24.44
CA LEU A 451 19.35 18.58 24.50
C LEU A 451 18.90 19.97 24.99
N GLU A 452 17.74 20.44 24.54
CA GLU A 452 17.14 21.71 25.01
C GLU A 452 16.89 21.68 26.53
N ILE A 453 16.37 20.56 27.06
CA ILE A 453 16.18 20.37 28.49
C ILE A 453 17.51 20.53 29.23
N TYR A 454 18.58 19.88 28.76
CA TYR A 454 19.90 20.00 29.36
C TYR A 454 20.45 21.43 29.30
N LEU A 455 20.38 22.08 28.13
CA LEU A 455 20.89 23.43 27.94
C LEU A 455 20.18 24.48 28.80
N ARG A 456 18.87 24.31 29.04
CA ARG A 456 18.09 25.25 29.86
C ARG A 456 18.15 24.94 31.36
N THR A 457 18.16 23.67 31.74
CA THR A 457 18.08 23.28 33.17
C THR A 457 19.43 22.93 33.79
N GLY A 458 20.46 22.70 32.98
CA GLY A 458 21.75 22.15 33.39
C GLY A 458 21.70 20.68 33.82
N LYS A 459 20.52 20.04 33.86
CA LYS A 459 20.33 18.65 34.26
C LYS A 459 20.04 17.76 33.06
N PRO A 460 20.63 16.54 32.98
CA PRO A 460 20.27 15.56 31.96
C PRO A 460 18.77 15.22 32.00
N ALA A 461 18.14 15.07 30.85
CA ALA A 461 16.72 14.75 30.75
C ALA A 461 16.41 13.39 31.42
N SER A 462 17.31 12.41 31.31
CA SER A 462 17.20 11.12 32.02
C SER A 462 17.16 11.24 33.53
N GLN A 463 17.85 12.21 34.11
CA GLN A 463 17.81 12.47 35.54
C GLN A 463 16.47 13.10 35.94
N LEU A 464 16.01 14.11 35.19
CA LEU A 464 14.71 14.75 35.45
C LEU A 464 13.55 13.75 35.36
N TYR A 465 13.55 12.87 34.36
CA TYR A 465 12.53 11.83 34.25
C TYR A 465 12.57 10.81 35.41
N LYS A 466 13.76 10.46 35.90
CA LYS A 466 13.90 9.59 37.08
C LYS A 466 13.43 10.29 38.35
N GLU A 467 13.79 11.56 38.55
CA GLU A 467 13.35 12.37 39.69
C GLU A 467 11.81 12.50 39.70
N GLN A 468 11.20 12.82 38.55
CA GLN A 468 9.74 12.87 38.40
C GLN A 468 9.07 11.52 38.69
N LYS A 469 9.63 10.42 38.17
CA LYS A 469 9.09 9.08 38.42
C LYS A 469 9.20 8.68 39.89
N LEU A 470 10.34 8.94 40.54
CA LEU A 470 10.52 8.62 41.96
C LEU A 470 9.59 9.45 42.84
N GLN A 471 9.44 10.74 42.54
CA GLN A 471 8.51 11.61 43.25
C GLN A 471 7.06 11.15 43.09
N ARG A 472 6.69 10.60 41.92
CA ARG A 472 5.39 9.94 41.70
C ARG A 472 5.25 8.65 42.48
N ASP A 473 6.23 7.75 42.45
CA ASP A 473 6.19 6.48 43.19
C ASP A 473 6.01 6.74 44.71
N ILE A 474 6.61 7.82 45.22
CA ILE A 474 6.44 8.28 46.60
C ILE A 474 5.03 8.85 46.86
N LEU A 475 4.49 9.69 45.96
CA LEU A 475 3.14 10.23 46.10
C LEU A 475 2.07 9.11 46.01
N ALA A 476 2.22 8.18 45.07
CA ALA A 476 1.33 7.04 44.88
C ALA A 476 1.34 6.09 46.09
N ALA A 477 2.48 5.96 46.78
CA ALA A 477 2.57 5.18 48.01
C ALA A 477 1.88 5.85 49.23
N GLN A 478 1.62 7.16 49.18
CA GLN A 478 0.94 7.92 50.24
C GLN A 478 -0.59 7.97 50.07
N THR A 479 -1.09 7.78 48.85
CA THR A 479 -2.53 7.68 48.56
C THR A 479 -2.93 6.22 48.33
N ASP A 480 -3.55 5.58 49.33
CA ASP A 480 -4.03 4.18 49.36
C ASP A 480 -4.14 3.46 47.98
N GLY A 481 -3.01 2.96 47.48
CA GLY A 481 -2.94 1.95 46.43
C GLY A 481 -3.49 2.32 45.04
N ALA A 482 -3.75 3.60 44.73
CA ALA A 482 -4.13 3.99 43.38
C ALA A 482 -2.94 3.86 42.43
N ALA A 483 -2.87 2.74 41.70
CA ALA A 483 -1.83 2.47 40.73
C ALA A 483 -1.62 3.63 39.75
N SER A 484 -0.35 3.91 39.42
CA SER A 484 0.16 4.95 38.50
C SER A 484 -0.45 4.92 37.08
N ASP A 485 -1.28 3.93 36.75
CA ASP A 485 -1.96 3.80 35.45
C ASP A 485 -3.49 4.02 35.53
N SER A 486 -4.01 4.65 36.58
CA SER A 486 -5.46 4.87 36.72
C SER A 486 -6.00 5.97 35.79
N LEU A 487 -7.22 5.74 35.27
CA LEU A 487 -7.96 6.76 34.50
C LEU A 487 -8.43 7.89 35.42
N ARG A 488 -8.47 9.12 34.90
CA ARG A 488 -9.04 10.29 35.59
C ARG A 488 -10.54 10.14 35.89
N PHE A 489 -11.25 9.43 35.01
CA PHE A 489 -12.69 9.33 35.02
C PHE A 489 -13.13 7.92 34.64
N GLU A 490 -14.29 7.49 35.14
CA GLU A 490 -15.00 6.35 34.56
C GLU A 490 -15.35 6.70 33.11
N THR A 491 -14.75 5.96 32.17
CA THR A 491 -14.75 6.33 30.76
C THR A 491 -15.21 5.14 29.92
N LEU A 492 -16.17 5.39 29.04
CA LEU A 492 -16.59 4.46 27.98
C LEU A 492 -15.89 4.83 26.67
N ILE A 493 -15.24 3.85 26.03
CA ILE A 493 -14.42 4.09 24.83
C ILE A 493 -15.01 3.35 23.64
N PHE A 494 -15.33 4.09 22.59
CA PHE A 494 -15.71 3.55 21.29
C PHE A 494 -14.62 3.75 20.25
N TRP A 495 -14.08 2.64 19.74
CA TRP A 495 -13.22 2.64 18.58
C TRP A 495 -14.03 2.33 17.31
N VAL A 496 -14.23 3.35 16.48
CA VAL A 496 -14.83 3.18 15.15
C VAL A 496 -13.77 2.67 14.18
N HIS A 497 -13.88 1.40 13.79
CA HIS A 497 -12.96 0.76 12.85
C HIS A 497 -13.59 0.63 11.45
N ALA A 498 -12.75 0.64 10.42
CA ALA A 498 -13.15 0.32 9.05
C ALA A 498 -12.03 -0.46 8.36
N ASN A 499 -12.40 -1.41 7.50
CA ASN A 499 -11.45 -2.17 6.68
C ASN A 499 -10.56 -1.23 5.86
N LYS A 500 -9.26 -1.56 5.78
CA LYS A 500 -8.23 -0.73 5.16
C LYS A 500 -8.55 -0.32 3.72
N ASP A 501 -9.06 -1.23 2.89
CA ASP A 501 -9.30 -0.95 1.47
C ASP A 501 -10.51 -0.03 1.27
N VAL A 502 -11.54 -0.19 2.12
CA VAL A 502 -12.70 0.69 2.13
C VAL A 502 -12.32 2.07 2.69
N LEU A 503 -11.53 2.10 3.76
CA LEU A 503 -11.05 3.32 4.38
C LEU A 503 -10.21 4.13 3.40
N HIS A 504 -9.25 3.51 2.71
CA HIS A 504 -8.42 4.20 1.73
C HIS A 504 -9.25 4.84 0.61
N ARG A 505 -10.19 4.10 0.01
CA ARG A 505 -11.10 4.65 -1.01
C ARG A 505 -11.90 5.84 -0.50
N ARG A 506 -12.39 5.79 0.75
CA ARG A 506 -13.11 6.91 1.36
C ARG A 506 -12.23 8.12 1.62
N LEU A 507 -10.99 7.89 2.06
CA LEU A 507 -10.03 8.98 2.31
C LEU A 507 -9.66 9.68 1.00
N ASP A 508 -9.43 8.92 -0.06
CA ASP A 508 -9.10 9.47 -1.38
C ASP A 508 -10.27 10.29 -1.93
N GLY A 509 -11.49 9.73 -1.94
CA GLY A 509 -12.70 10.46 -2.35
C GLY A 509 -13.07 11.63 -1.43
N ARG A 510 -12.58 11.65 -0.18
CA ARG A 510 -12.73 12.81 0.72
C ARG A 510 -11.83 13.95 0.30
N VAL A 511 -10.57 13.68 -0.05
CA VAL A 511 -9.63 14.71 -0.55
C VAL A 511 -10.20 15.38 -1.81
N ASP A 512 -10.78 14.59 -2.73
CA ASP A 512 -11.41 15.12 -3.93
C ASP A 512 -12.59 16.06 -3.60
N LYS A 513 -13.41 15.70 -2.59
CA LYS A 513 -14.50 16.55 -2.10
C LYS A 513 -13.98 17.81 -1.41
N MET A 514 -12.85 17.75 -0.70
CA MET A 514 -12.23 18.92 -0.07
C MET A 514 -11.78 19.93 -1.14
N ILE A 515 -11.14 19.46 -2.21
CA ILE A 515 -10.72 20.31 -3.33
C ILE A 515 -11.93 20.98 -3.98
N ALA A 516 -13.00 20.22 -4.24
CA ALA A 516 -14.24 20.75 -4.81
C ALA A 516 -14.94 21.80 -3.92
N ARG A 517 -14.69 21.79 -2.60
CA ARG A 517 -15.25 22.76 -1.64
C ARG A 517 -14.44 24.05 -1.51
N GLY A 518 -13.26 24.12 -2.13
CA GLY A 518 -12.38 25.29 -2.02
C GLY A 518 -11.20 25.09 -1.08
N LEU A 519 -10.66 23.87 -0.95
CA LEU A 519 -9.39 23.65 -0.22
C LEU A 519 -8.28 24.61 -0.69
N LEU A 520 -8.18 24.84 -2.00
CA LEU A 520 -7.15 25.73 -2.58
C LEU A 520 -7.24 27.16 -2.03
N SER A 521 -8.45 27.66 -1.79
CA SER A 521 -8.67 28.99 -1.22
C SER A 521 -8.20 29.08 0.23
N GLU A 522 -8.38 28.03 1.04
CA GLU A 522 -7.86 27.99 2.42
C GLU A 522 -6.33 27.88 2.46
N VAL A 523 -5.74 27.12 1.54
CA VAL A 523 -4.27 27.05 1.41
C VAL A 523 -3.73 28.43 1.00
N GLU A 524 -4.42 29.15 0.12
CA GLU A 524 -4.05 30.51 -0.31
C GLU A 524 -4.17 31.52 0.83
N GLU A 525 -5.23 31.43 1.64
CA GLU A 525 -5.41 32.24 2.85
C GLU A 525 -4.26 32.03 3.85
N LEU A 526 -3.85 30.78 4.07
CA LEU A 526 -2.72 30.44 4.95
C LEU A 526 -1.40 31.01 4.44
N SER A 527 -1.11 30.88 3.15
CA SER A 527 0.13 31.41 2.57
C SER A 527 0.15 32.93 2.55
N SER A 528 -0.98 33.57 2.23
CA SER A 528 -1.12 35.03 2.30
C SER A 528 -1.00 35.57 3.73
N PHE A 529 -1.49 34.82 4.72
CA PHE A 529 -1.28 35.16 6.14
C PHE A 529 0.19 35.07 6.51
N ARG A 530 0.88 34.00 6.07
CA ARG A 530 2.31 33.81 6.31
C ARG A 530 3.14 34.97 5.76
N GLU A 531 2.97 35.31 4.50
CA GLU A 531 3.73 36.38 3.84
C GLU A 531 3.52 37.74 4.52
N ARG A 532 2.27 38.05 4.89
CA ARG A 532 1.96 39.29 5.63
C ARG A 532 2.59 39.31 7.01
N HIS A 533 2.55 38.20 7.73
CA HIS A 533 3.11 38.10 9.07
C HIS A 533 4.66 38.18 9.05
N GLU A 534 5.31 37.48 8.12
CA GLU A 534 6.77 37.56 7.93
C GLU A 534 7.19 38.98 7.54
N SER A 535 6.41 39.67 6.71
CA SER A 535 6.66 41.05 6.30
C SER A 535 6.44 42.08 7.43
N SER A 536 5.44 41.88 8.28
CA SER A 536 5.10 42.82 9.35
C SER A 536 5.96 42.67 10.60
N THR A 537 6.34 41.44 10.94
CA THR A 537 7.12 41.14 12.16
C THR A 537 8.62 40.97 11.89
N GLY A 538 9.03 40.76 10.64
CA GLY A 538 10.41 40.44 10.27
C GLY A 538 10.89 39.07 10.75
N ALA A 539 10.01 38.27 11.37
CA ALA A 539 10.30 36.95 11.89
C ALA A 539 9.72 35.87 10.97
N THR A 540 10.55 34.90 10.58
CA THR A 540 10.13 33.74 9.79
C THR A 540 9.26 32.81 10.64
N ILE A 541 8.12 32.38 10.10
CA ILE A 541 7.22 31.46 10.81
C ILE A 541 7.78 30.03 10.78
N ASP A 542 7.85 29.37 11.94
CA ASP A 542 8.25 27.97 12.04
C ASP A 542 7.18 27.02 11.45
N GLN A 543 7.43 26.54 10.23
CA GLN A 543 6.56 25.59 9.53
C GLN A 543 6.64 24.15 10.06
N THR A 544 7.51 23.89 11.03
CA THR A 544 7.66 22.56 11.62
C THR A 544 6.62 22.27 12.70
N ARG A 545 5.82 23.27 13.12
CA ARG A 545 4.84 23.19 14.21
C ARG A 545 3.47 23.72 13.81
N GLY A 546 2.46 23.33 14.59
CA GLY A 546 1.10 23.86 14.48
C GLY A 546 0.38 23.55 13.17
N ILE A 547 -0.46 24.50 12.74
CA ILE A 547 -1.30 24.39 11.54
C ILE A 547 -0.50 24.21 10.25
N TRP A 548 0.75 24.69 10.21
CA TRP A 548 1.65 24.57 9.07
C TRP A 548 2.02 23.12 8.74
N VAL A 549 1.85 22.21 9.70
CA VAL A 549 2.09 20.76 9.53
C VAL A 549 0.86 20.01 8.99
N SER A 550 -0.27 20.70 8.80
CA SER A 550 -1.50 20.09 8.32
C SER A 550 -1.34 19.42 6.95
N ILE A 551 -1.98 18.26 6.81
CA ILE A 551 -2.04 17.50 5.56
C ILE A 551 -2.98 18.26 4.61
N GLY A 552 -2.49 18.61 3.43
CA GLY A 552 -3.19 19.44 2.45
C GLY A 552 -2.66 20.87 2.37
N TYR A 553 -1.85 21.34 3.33
CA TYR A 553 -1.11 22.60 3.17
C TYR A 553 0.27 22.33 2.57
N LYS A 554 1.06 21.49 3.24
CA LYS A 554 2.45 21.16 2.85
C LYS A 554 2.57 20.60 1.45
N GLU A 555 1.61 19.77 1.05
CA GLU A 555 1.60 19.11 -0.24
C GLU A 555 1.26 20.08 -1.39
N PHE A 556 0.61 21.20 -1.10
CA PHE A 556 0.22 22.22 -2.10
C PHE A 556 1.18 23.42 -2.17
N LEU A 557 2.23 23.47 -1.35
CA LEU A 557 3.23 24.55 -1.37
C LEU A 557 3.88 24.70 -2.76
N GLU A 558 4.32 23.60 -3.37
CA GLU A 558 4.92 23.60 -4.71
C GLU A 558 3.95 24.13 -5.79
N TYR A 559 2.66 23.80 -5.65
CA TYR A 559 1.61 24.27 -6.56
C TYR A 559 1.36 25.76 -6.38
N GLN A 560 1.34 26.27 -5.14
CA GLN A 560 1.15 27.70 -4.86
C GLN A 560 2.32 28.55 -5.34
N SER A 561 3.56 28.13 -5.09
CA SER A 561 4.73 28.85 -5.59
C SER A 561 4.76 28.90 -7.11
N ALA A 562 4.22 27.87 -7.78
CA ALA A 562 4.07 27.88 -9.24
C ALA A 562 2.90 28.75 -9.74
N LEU A 563 1.94 29.09 -8.86
CA LEU A 563 0.77 29.91 -9.18
C LEU A 563 1.08 31.41 -9.04
N SER A 564 2.00 31.76 -8.15
CA SER A 564 2.57 33.12 -8.03
C SER A 564 3.61 33.46 -9.11
N ASP A 565 4.09 32.44 -9.85
CA ASP A 565 5.13 32.57 -10.87
C ASP A 565 4.46 32.56 -12.26
N ASP A 566 4.11 33.75 -12.78
CA ASP A 566 3.37 33.98 -14.04
C ASP A 566 4.00 33.33 -15.30
N ALA A 567 5.21 32.78 -15.16
CA ALA A 567 5.98 32.16 -16.24
C ALA A 567 5.57 30.70 -16.57
N LYS A 568 4.83 30.00 -15.70
CA LYS A 568 4.50 28.57 -15.91
C LYS A 568 3.24 28.36 -16.74
N MET A 569 3.34 27.54 -17.79
CA MET A 569 2.21 27.26 -18.68
C MET A 569 1.10 26.48 -17.98
N ALA A 570 -0.16 26.77 -18.32
CA ALA A 570 -1.36 26.08 -17.81
C ALA A 570 -1.28 24.53 -17.71
N PRO A 571 -0.72 23.77 -18.67
CA PRO A 571 -0.58 22.32 -18.54
C PRO A 571 0.39 21.86 -17.44
N GLU A 572 1.42 22.66 -17.11
CA GLU A 572 2.36 22.35 -16.04
C GLU A 572 1.73 22.56 -14.66
N LEU A 573 0.94 23.63 -14.52
CA LEU A 573 0.20 23.94 -13.29
C LEU A 573 -0.81 22.83 -12.95
N GLU A 574 -1.53 22.31 -13.95
CA GLU A 574 -2.47 21.20 -13.75
C GLU A 574 -1.76 19.89 -13.36
N LYS A 575 -0.53 19.66 -13.86
CA LYS A 575 0.30 18.52 -13.45
C LYS A 575 0.81 18.64 -12.02
N LEU A 576 1.21 19.85 -11.60
CA LEU A 576 1.59 20.10 -10.21
C LEU A 576 0.41 19.95 -9.26
N LYS A 577 -0.77 20.40 -9.69
CA LYS A 577 -2.02 20.21 -8.94
C LYS A 577 -2.32 18.73 -8.74
N SER A 578 -2.33 17.92 -9.80
CA SER A 578 -2.62 16.48 -9.67
C SER A 578 -1.61 15.77 -8.78
N LEU A 579 -0.32 16.10 -8.90
CA LEU A 579 0.71 15.59 -8.01
C LEU A 579 0.48 15.98 -6.54
N ALA A 580 0.07 17.22 -6.26
CA ALA A 580 -0.27 17.68 -4.91
C ALA A 580 -1.48 16.92 -4.34
N VAL A 581 -2.50 16.63 -5.16
CA VAL A 581 -3.64 15.79 -4.77
C VAL A 581 -3.17 14.38 -4.40
N GLU A 582 -2.38 13.73 -5.25
CA GLU A 582 -1.84 12.39 -4.98
C GLU A 582 -0.99 12.34 -3.71
N LYS A 583 -0.12 13.33 -3.50
CA LYS A 583 0.69 13.49 -2.29
C LYS A 583 -0.22 13.62 -1.06
N THR A 584 -1.28 14.44 -1.14
CA THR A 584 -2.25 14.66 -0.04
C THR A 584 -3.03 13.39 0.30
N GLN A 585 -3.49 12.65 -0.71
CA GLN A 585 -4.15 11.35 -0.55
C GLN A 585 -3.21 10.33 0.11
N ALA A 586 -1.96 10.24 -0.36
CA ALA A 586 -0.94 9.38 0.23
C ALA A 586 -0.64 9.73 1.70
N ALA A 587 -0.43 11.01 2.01
CA ALA A 587 -0.19 11.50 3.37
C ALA A 587 -1.37 11.20 4.31
N THR A 588 -2.60 11.38 3.82
CA THR A 588 -3.84 11.06 4.55
C THR A 588 -3.93 9.57 4.88
N ARG A 589 -3.63 8.68 3.92
CA ARG A 589 -3.58 7.22 4.15
C ARG A 589 -2.48 6.84 5.15
N GLN A 590 -1.31 7.46 5.06
CA GLN A 590 -0.22 7.23 6.02
C GLN A 590 -0.60 7.69 7.43
N TYR A 591 -1.32 8.81 7.56
CA TYR A 591 -1.83 9.28 8.84
C TYR A 591 -2.83 8.31 9.46
N ALA A 592 -3.81 7.82 8.71
CA ALA A 592 -4.77 6.82 9.17
C ALA A 592 -4.08 5.52 9.65
N ASN A 593 -3.09 5.03 8.90
CA ASN A 593 -2.31 3.85 9.30
C ASN A 593 -1.50 4.09 10.59
N ARG A 594 -0.95 5.31 10.77
CA ARG A 594 -0.27 5.70 12.02
C ARG A 594 -1.23 5.73 13.21
N GLN A 595 -2.46 6.22 13.02
CA GLN A 595 -3.49 6.22 14.06
C GLN A 595 -3.86 4.80 14.50
N ILE A 596 -4.15 3.89 13.56
CA ILE A 596 -4.46 2.49 13.88
C ILE A 596 -3.30 1.84 14.64
N LYS A 597 -2.06 2.09 14.21
CA LYS A 597 -0.87 1.58 14.89
C LYS A 597 -0.74 2.14 16.32
N TRP A 598 -1.03 3.43 16.52
CA TRP A 598 -1.02 4.05 17.84
C TRP A 598 -2.07 3.44 18.76
N ILE A 599 -3.30 3.28 18.29
CA ILE A 599 -4.39 2.66 19.07
C ILE A 599 -3.97 1.25 19.52
N ARG A 600 -3.52 0.41 18.57
CA ARG A 600 -3.22 -1.01 18.83
C ARG A 600 -1.98 -1.27 19.68
N ILE A 601 -1.01 -0.35 19.69
CA ILE A 601 0.27 -0.55 20.40
C ILE A 601 0.33 0.24 21.70
N LYS A 602 -0.23 1.46 21.73
CA LYS A 602 -0.12 2.35 22.89
C LYS A 602 -1.42 2.43 23.66
N LEU A 603 -2.50 2.88 23.00
CA LEU A 603 -3.75 3.17 23.70
C LEU A 603 -4.37 1.92 24.32
N LEU A 604 -4.51 0.82 23.56
CA LEU A 604 -5.07 -0.43 24.08
C LEU A 604 -4.23 -1.01 25.22
N ASN A 605 -2.90 -0.97 25.11
CA ASN A 605 -2.01 -1.46 26.17
C ASN A 605 -2.15 -0.61 27.44
N ALA A 606 -2.21 0.72 27.32
CA ALA A 606 -2.45 1.60 28.45
C ALA A 606 -3.82 1.37 29.10
N LEU A 607 -4.88 1.20 28.29
CA LEU A 607 -6.23 0.93 28.79
C LEU A 607 -6.32 -0.43 29.49
N PHE A 608 -5.66 -1.46 28.96
CA PHE A 608 -5.67 -2.79 29.57
C PHE A 608 -4.82 -2.84 30.83
N GLY A 609 -3.70 -2.11 30.88
CA GLY A 609 -2.93 -1.89 32.11
C GLY A 609 -3.76 -1.22 33.21
N ALA A 610 -4.65 -0.30 32.83
CA ALA A 610 -5.59 0.39 33.73
C ALA A 610 -6.84 -0.42 34.11
N GLY A 611 -6.96 -1.68 33.67
CA GLY A 611 -8.14 -2.52 33.92
C GLY A 611 -9.39 -2.13 33.12
N GLN A 612 -9.27 -1.35 32.05
CA GLN A 612 -10.39 -0.81 31.27
C GLN A 612 -10.73 -1.64 30.04
N LYS A 613 -10.38 -2.93 30.08
CA LYS A 613 -10.63 -3.87 29.01
C LYS A 613 -12.12 -3.99 28.71
N ASP A 614 -12.96 -4.04 29.75
CA ASP A 614 -14.40 -4.26 29.64
C ASP A 614 -15.18 -3.01 29.19
N ASN A 615 -14.56 -1.83 29.24
CA ASN A 615 -15.15 -0.54 28.84
C ASN A 615 -14.68 -0.06 27.45
N THR A 616 -13.92 -0.89 26.72
CA THR A 616 -13.35 -0.53 25.41
C THR A 616 -14.00 -1.35 24.30
N PHE A 617 -14.88 -0.71 23.52
CA PHE A 617 -15.66 -1.37 22.47
C PHE A 617 -15.22 -0.97 21.07
N LEU A 618 -15.28 -1.92 20.14
CA LEU A 618 -15.05 -1.68 18.72
C LEU A 618 -16.35 -1.79 17.95
N VAL A 619 -16.65 -0.76 17.16
CA VAL A 619 -17.81 -0.70 16.26
C VAL A 619 -17.32 -0.66 14.81
N ASP A 620 -17.88 -1.54 13.97
CA ASP A 620 -17.47 -1.68 12.57
C ASP A 620 -18.23 -0.72 11.67
N GLY A 621 -17.55 0.35 11.25
CA GLY A 621 -18.01 1.34 10.29
C GLY A 621 -17.60 1.05 8.84
N SER A 622 -17.23 -0.20 8.51
CA SER A 622 -16.80 -0.57 7.15
C SER A 622 -17.90 -0.40 6.10
N ASP A 623 -19.18 -0.54 6.45
CA ASP A 623 -20.30 -0.33 5.53
C ASP A 623 -21.19 0.82 6.01
N ILE A 624 -21.34 1.85 5.18
CA ILE A 624 -22.17 3.03 5.48
C ILE A 624 -23.66 2.68 5.43
N SER A 625 -24.07 1.75 4.56
CA SER A 625 -25.48 1.38 4.42
C SER A 625 -26.03 0.73 5.70
N GLN A 626 -25.14 0.09 6.47
CA GLN A 626 -25.43 -0.55 7.74
C GLN A 626 -24.97 0.27 8.95
N TRP A 627 -24.65 1.56 8.77
CA TRP A 627 -24.13 2.43 9.83
C TRP A 627 -25.07 2.51 11.04
N GLU A 628 -26.36 2.66 10.79
CA GLU A 628 -27.36 2.76 11.86
C GLU A 628 -27.41 1.47 12.71
N ASP A 629 -27.41 0.31 12.04
CA ASP A 629 -27.56 -0.99 12.69
C ASP A 629 -26.27 -1.51 13.35
N LYS A 630 -25.11 -1.27 12.74
CA LYS A 630 -23.81 -1.80 13.21
C LYS A 630 -23.03 -0.84 14.10
N VAL A 631 -23.33 0.46 14.04
CA VAL A 631 -22.56 1.47 14.78
C VAL A 631 -23.44 2.25 15.75
N VAL A 632 -24.51 2.91 15.27
CA VAL A 632 -25.32 3.80 16.12
C VAL A 632 -26.12 3.03 17.16
N LYS A 633 -26.87 1.99 16.76
CA LYS A 633 -27.67 1.18 17.71
C LYS A 633 -26.80 0.48 18.77
N PRO A 634 -25.70 -0.21 18.43
CA PRO A 634 -24.85 -0.84 19.45
C PRO A 634 -24.20 0.17 20.38
N ALA A 635 -23.65 1.27 19.85
CA ALA A 635 -22.99 2.29 20.67
C ALA A 635 -23.97 2.97 21.63
N THR A 636 -25.18 3.31 21.17
CA THR A 636 -26.21 3.89 22.03
C THR A 636 -26.69 2.90 23.09
N ALA A 637 -26.94 1.64 22.75
CA ALA A 637 -27.32 0.62 23.73
C ALA A 637 -26.27 0.43 24.83
N ILE A 638 -24.99 0.36 24.46
CA ILE A 638 -23.87 0.24 25.42
C ILE A 638 -23.76 1.51 26.28
N THR A 639 -23.92 2.68 25.67
CA THR A 639 -23.92 3.95 26.42
C THR A 639 -25.04 3.98 27.46
N GLU A 640 -26.23 3.48 27.11
CA GLU A 640 -27.37 3.39 28.03
C GLU A 640 -27.09 2.47 29.22
N GLN A 641 -26.50 1.30 28.95
CA GLN A 641 -26.12 0.33 29.98
C GLN A 641 -25.03 0.89 30.90
N PHE A 642 -24.04 1.59 30.33
CA PHE A 642 -22.97 2.25 31.07
C PHE A 642 -23.52 3.34 31.99
N LEU A 643 -24.36 4.24 31.47
CA LEU A 643 -24.95 5.33 32.26
C LEU A 643 -25.93 4.84 33.34
N SER A 644 -26.54 3.67 33.15
CA SER A 644 -27.44 3.04 34.14
C SER A 644 -26.72 2.12 35.14
N GLY A 645 -25.41 1.92 35.02
CA GLY A 645 -24.63 1.04 35.89
C GLY A 645 -24.92 -0.46 35.71
N GLN A 646 -25.48 -0.86 34.56
CA GLN A 646 -25.73 -2.26 34.24
C GLN A 646 -24.45 -2.98 33.78
N PRO A 647 -24.34 -4.31 33.97
CA PRO A 647 -23.22 -5.08 33.47
C PRO A 647 -23.14 -4.99 31.94
N LEU A 648 -22.00 -4.55 31.44
CA LEU A 648 -21.76 -4.40 30.00
C LEU A 648 -21.52 -5.76 29.34
N PRO A 649 -21.92 -5.94 28.06
CA PRO A 649 -21.57 -7.12 27.31
C PRO A 649 -20.04 -7.22 27.11
N PRO A 650 -19.48 -8.43 26.99
CA PRO A 650 -18.05 -8.58 26.74
C PRO A 650 -17.67 -7.91 25.41
N PRO A 651 -16.68 -7.00 25.36
CA PRO A 651 -16.38 -6.24 24.15
C PRO A 651 -16.05 -7.07 22.91
N SER A 652 -15.49 -8.27 23.10
CA SER A 652 -15.18 -9.21 22.03
C SER A 652 -16.41 -9.84 21.38
N SER A 653 -17.60 -9.81 22.01
CA SER A 653 -18.82 -10.41 21.47
C SER A 653 -19.58 -9.52 20.49
N LEU A 654 -19.18 -8.25 20.33
CA LEU A 654 -19.86 -7.31 19.42
C LEU A 654 -19.69 -7.66 17.95
N SER A 655 -18.49 -8.10 17.55
CA SER A 655 -18.23 -8.54 16.19
C SER A 655 -16.97 -9.41 16.13
N PRO A 656 -16.83 -10.29 15.10
CA PRO A 656 -15.60 -11.03 14.86
C PRO A 656 -14.37 -10.11 14.72
N VAL A 657 -14.58 -8.93 14.13
CA VAL A 657 -13.55 -7.90 13.96
C VAL A 657 -13.14 -7.30 15.31
N ALA A 658 -14.07 -7.11 16.24
CA ALA A 658 -13.78 -6.66 17.59
C ALA A 658 -12.88 -7.67 18.34
N ALA A 659 -13.14 -8.98 18.21
CA ALA A 659 -12.31 -10.01 18.81
C ALA A 659 -10.86 -9.99 18.28
N GLU A 660 -10.66 -9.78 16.97
CA GLU A 660 -9.33 -9.71 16.36
C GLU A 660 -8.60 -8.38 16.63
N MET A 661 -9.31 -7.26 16.63
CA MET A 661 -8.67 -5.93 16.68
C MET A 661 -8.48 -5.40 18.10
N LEU A 662 -9.33 -5.79 19.05
CA LEU A 662 -9.16 -5.48 20.47
C LEU A 662 -8.07 -6.34 21.13
N THR A 663 -7.56 -7.38 20.46
CA THR A 663 -6.33 -8.05 20.90
C THR A 663 -5.10 -7.20 20.53
N PRO A 664 -4.28 -6.79 21.53
CA PRO A 664 -3.12 -5.95 21.27
C PRO A 664 -2.15 -6.70 20.36
N LYS A 665 -1.55 -5.98 19.40
CA LYS A 665 -0.60 -6.61 18.47
C LYS A 665 0.68 -7.07 19.18
N ARG A 666 0.97 -6.49 20.35
CA ARG A 666 2.05 -6.83 21.28
C ARG A 666 1.54 -6.56 22.69
N GLU A 667 1.82 -7.46 23.64
CA GLU A 667 1.37 -7.35 25.04
C GLU A 667 2.05 -6.22 25.83
N TYR A 668 3.06 -5.54 25.25
CA TYR A 668 3.81 -4.50 25.93
C TYR A 668 4.17 -3.33 24.99
N ASP A 669 4.24 -2.11 25.53
CA ASP A 669 4.84 -0.96 24.85
C ASP A 669 6.38 -1.03 25.00
N LEU A 670 7.10 -1.00 23.88
CA LEU A 670 8.56 -0.93 23.86
C LEU A 670 9.09 0.29 24.60
N GLY A 671 8.32 1.39 24.67
CA GLY A 671 8.67 2.59 25.42
C GLY A 671 8.81 2.37 26.93
N GLN A 672 8.14 1.36 27.48
CA GLN A 672 8.08 1.03 28.91
C GLN A 672 9.03 -0.12 29.30
N ARG A 673 9.68 -0.78 28.33
CA ARG A 673 10.61 -1.90 28.53
C ARG A 673 12.02 -1.56 28.03
N PRO A 674 12.75 -0.66 28.73
CA PRO A 674 14.11 -0.29 28.36
C PRO A 674 15.10 -1.47 28.50
N ASP A 675 14.76 -2.51 29.24
CA ASP A 675 15.50 -3.77 29.34
C ASP A 675 15.66 -4.51 27.99
N LEU A 676 14.76 -4.26 27.04
CA LEU A 676 14.79 -4.88 25.72
C LEU A 676 15.52 -4.04 24.66
N TRP A 677 16.02 -2.86 25.03
CA TRP A 677 16.73 -1.97 24.10
C TRP A 677 18.18 -2.40 23.97
N GLN A 678 18.55 -2.83 22.76
CA GLN A 678 19.91 -3.11 22.35
C GLN A 678 20.16 -2.40 21.03
N LYS A 679 20.80 -1.23 21.10
CA LYS A 679 21.15 -0.45 19.91
C LYS A 679 22.25 -1.17 19.14
N LYS A 680 21.88 -1.77 18.01
CA LYS A 680 22.81 -2.44 17.09
C LYS A 680 22.83 -1.65 15.78
N VAL A 681 24.02 -1.22 15.38
CA VAL A 681 24.24 -0.54 14.10
C VAL A 681 24.83 -1.53 13.11
N CYS A 682 24.18 -1.65 11.96
CA CYS A 682 24.67 -2.46 10.86
C CYS A 682 25.84 -1.74 10.18
N GLU A 683 27.07 -2.22 10.40
CA GLU A 683 28.27 -1.68 9.75
C GLU A 683 28.18 -1.66 8.21
N THR A 684 27.41 -2.58 7.64
CA THR A 684 27.31 -2.74 6.18
C THR A 684 26.30 -1.79 5.54
N CYS A 685 25.32 -1.31 6.30
CA CYS A 685 24.15 -0.64 5.74
C CYS A 685 23.73 0.61 6.51
N GLY A 686 24.45 0.96 7.58
CA GLY A 686 24.18 2.13 8.43
C GLY A 686 22.84 2.09 9.17
N THR A 687 22.05 1.02 9.01
CA THR A 687 20.74 0.92 9.66
C THR A 687 20.91 0.66 11.15
N THR A 688 20.30 1.50 11.96
CA THR A 688 20.28 1.36 13.42
C THR A 688 19.02 0.62 13.84
N SER A 689 19.15 -0.48 14.59
CA SER A 689 18.03 -1.20 15.21
C SER A 689 18.11 -1.04 16.73
N ILE A 690 16.97 -0.80 17.37
CA ILE A 690 16.89 -0.53 18.82
C ILE A 690 16.57 -1.81 19.61
N THR A 691 15.97 -2.83 18.98
CA THR A 691 15.64 -4.10 19.64
C THR A 691 16.30 -5.27 18.92
N GLU A 692 16.49 -6.38 19.64
CA GLU A 692 17.02 -7.61 19.06
C GLU A 692 16.10 -8.20 17.97
N ASN A 693 14.78 -8.09 18.14
CA ASN A 693 13.82 -8.49 17.13
C ASN A 693 13.91 -7.61 15.86
N ASP A 694 14.03 -6.29 16.01
CA ASP A 694 14.21 -5.39 14.86
C ASP A 694 15.54 -5.65 14.17
N TRP A 695 16.60 -5.98 14.92
CA TRP A 695 17.90 -6.40 14.38
C TRP A 695 17.80 -7.69 13.56
N ASN A 696 17.07 -8.70 14.06
CA ASN A 696 16.86 -9.96 13.34
C ASN A 696 16.04 -9.74 12.06
N LEU A 697 14.97 -8.95 12.13
CA LEU A 697 14.17 -8.55 10.97
C LEU A 697 15.03 -7.76 9.96
N HIS A 698 15.87 -6.86 10.44
CA HIS A 698 16.83 -6.12 9.63
C HIS A 698 17.82 -7.06 8.93
N ARG A 699 18.43 -8.02 9.63
CA ARG A 699 19.36 -9.01 9.04
C ARG A 699 18.71 -9.86 7.96
N GLN A 700 17.43 -10.20 8.13
CA GLN A 700 16.64 -10.95 7.14
C GLN A 700 16.10 -10.08 6.00
N SER A 701 16.12 -8.75 6.19
CA SER A 701 15.59 -7.80 5.23
C SER A 701 16.34 -7.87 3.90
N ARG A 702 15.59 -7.62 2.82
CA ARG A 702 16.15 -7.58 1.46
C ARG A 702 17.21 -6.48 1.33
N ALA A 703 17.03 -5.34 2.01
CA ALA A 703 17.99 -4.23 1.99
C ALA A 703 19.35 -4.62 2.59
N HIS A 704 19.35 -5.26 3.77
CA HIS A 704 20.58 -5.73 4.42
C HIS A 704 21.32 -6.77 3.57
N ARG A 705 20.60 -7.78 3.04
CA ARG A 705 21.19 -8.81 2.19
C ARG A 705 21.83 -8.24 0.92
N ARG A 706 21.23 -7.21 0.31
CA ARG A 706 21.84 -6.50 -0.84
C ARG A 706 23.11 -5.77 -0.44
N ALA A 707 23.09 -5.03 0.67
CA ALA A 707 24.26 -4.29 1.15
C ALA A 707 25.44 -5.23 1.48
N VAL A 708 25.17 -6.37 2.12
CA VAL A 708 26.16 -7.43 2.38
C VAL A 708 26.70 -8.04 1.08
N GLY A 709 25.83 -8.28 0.10
CA GLY A 709 26.23 -8.76 -1.22
C GLY A 709 27.17 -7.78 -1.94
N MET A 710 26.87 -6.48 -1.91
CA MET A 710 27.73 -5.45 -2.50
C MET A 710 29.09 -5.35 -1.80
N ARG A 711 29.11 -5.35 -0.47
CA ARG A 711 30.35 -5.30 0.32
C ARG A 711 31.25 -6.52 0.06
N LYS A 712 30.68 -7.73 0.00
CA LYS A 712 31.42 -8.95 -0.37
C LYS A 712 32.00 -8.90 -1.78
N LYS A 713 31.28 -8.33 -2.75
CA LYS A 713 31.81 -8.14 -4.11
C LYS A 713 32.99 -7.15 -4.14
N GLN A 714 32.92 -6.07 -3.37
CA GLN A 714 34.03 -5.10 -3.23
C GLN A 714 35.25 -5.70 -2.51
N GLU A 715 35.04 -6.48 -1.45
CA GLU A 715 36.10 -7.21 -0.74
C GLU A 715 36.77 -8.26 -1.63
N ASN A 716 36.01 -8.99 -2.45
CA ASN A 716 36.58 -9.94 -3.41
C ASN A 716 37.35 -9.24 -4.55
N ALA A 717 36.84 -8.11 -5.06
CA ALA A 717 37.54 -7.31 -6.07
C ALA A 717 38.85 -6.69 -5.53
N SER A 718 38.88 -6.29 -4.26
CA SER A 718 40.10 -5.77 -3.62
C SER A 718 41.10 -6.85 -3.24
N LYS A 719 40.66 -8.06 -2.87
CA LYS A 719 41.53 -9.24 -2.69
C LYS A 719 42.16 -9.68 -4.01
N MET A 720 41.41 -9.68 -5.11
CA MET A 720 41.96 -9.94 -6.45
C MET A 720 42.99 -8.89 -6.88
N ARG A 721 42.85 -7.62 -6.45
CA ARG A 721 43.87 -6.58 -6.68
C ARG A 721 45.11 -6.70 -5.78
N LYS A 722 44.97 -7.23 -4.56
CA LYS A 722 46.10 -7.43 -3.64
C LYS A 722 46.86 -8.75 -3.85
N GLY A 723 46.26 -9.75 -4.51
CA GLY A 723 46.94 -10.99 -4.91
C GLY A 723 47.74 -10.89 -6.22
N GLY A 724 47.88 -9.69 -6.79
CA GLY A 724 48.54 -9.46 -8.08
C GLY A 724 50.00 -9.01 -7.99
N ALA A 725 50.77 -9.53 -7.03
CA ALA A 725 52.21 -9.28 -6.93
C ALA A 725 52.93 -10.46 -6.26
N GLU A 726 52.94 -11.61 -6.93
CA GLU A 726 54.02 -12.60 -6.82
C GLU A 726 54.01 -13.49 -8.09
N ASP A 727 55.21 -13.74 -8.60
CA ASP A 727 55.58 -14.21 -9.95
C ASP A 727 55.06 -15.64 -10.26
N PRO A 728 54.54 -15.95 -11.47
CA PRO A 728 53.93 -17.25 -11.76
C PRO A 728 54.98 -18.24 -12.28
N LYS A 729 55.84 -18.79 -11.40
CA LYS A 729 56.76 -19.90 -11.74
C LYS A 729 57.11 -20.77 -10.53
N ALA A 730 56.17 -21.58 -10.07
CA ALA A 730 56.38 -22.90 -9.46
C ALA A 730 55.00 -23.47 -9.09
N GLU A 731 54.87 -24.79 -9.02
CA GLU A 731 53.70 -25.53 -8.49
C GLU A 731 52.50 -25.74 -9.44
N VAL A 732 52.78 -26.18 -10.67
CA VAL A 732 51.79 -26.88 -11.53
C VAL A 732 51.98 -28.41 -11.45
N VAL A 733 52.61 -28.95 -10.40
CA VAL A 733 52.92 -30.40 -10.34
C VAL A 733 52.24 -31.16 -9.21
N ASP A 734 51.72 -30.54 -8.14
CA ASP A 734 51.42 -31.32 -6.91
C ASP A 734 49.93 -31.53 -6.55
N VAL A 735 48.96 -31.11 -7.40
CA VAL A 735 47.53 -31.21 -7.05
C VAL A 735 46.81 -32.37 -7.75
N LEU A 736 47.40 -32.92 -8.82
CA LEU A 736 46.83 -34.07 -9.54
C LEU A 736 47.27 -35.44 -8.99
N GLU A 737 48.42 -35.52 -8.29
CA GLU A 737 48.84 -36.75 -7.58
C GLU A 737 48.10 -36.94 -6.25
N HIS A 738 47.81 -35.86 -5.51
CA HIS A 738 47.09 -35.97 -4.23
C HIS A 738 45.60 -36.36 -4.39
N TYR A 739 45.00 -36.07 -5.55
CA TYR A 739 43.61 -36.45 -5.83
C TYR A 739 43.46 -37.91 -6.31
N LEU A 740 44.54 -38.56 -6.76
CA LEU A 740 44.53 -39.95 -7.21
C LEU A 740 44.87 -40.97 -6.11
N GLU A 741 45.41 -40.52 -4.97
CA GLU A 741 45.78 -41.41 -3.85
C GLU A 741 44.70 -41.53 -2.74
N THR A 742 43.59 -40.79 -2.79
CA THR A 742 42.66 -40.70 -1.65
C THR A 742 41.26 -41.31 -1.84
N PHE A 743 41.05 -42.22 -2.80
CA PHE A 743 39.85 -43.09 -2.79
C PHE A 743 40.18 -44.54 -3.16
N PRO A 744 39.93 -45.51 -2.25
CA PRO A 744 40.18 -46.92 -2.51
C PRO A 744 39.17 -47.48 -3.50
N MET A 745 39.68 -48.12 -4.56
CA MET A 745 38.96 -49.11 -5.36
C MET A 745 38.94 -50.46 -4.62
N GLU A 746 37.95 -51.29 -4.97
CA GLU A 746 37.81 -52.73 -4.67
C GLU A 746 37.24 -53.07 -3.28
N GLN A 747 36.22 -53.92 -3.10
CA GLN A 747 35.61 -55.06 -3.82
C GLN A 747 34.18 -55.22 -3.20
N GLU A 748 33.11 -55.82 -3.74
CA GLU A 748 32.83 -56.89 -4.71
C GLU A 748 31.26 -56.91 -4.77
N LEU A 749 30.49 -57.24 -5.81
CA LEU A 749 30.33 -58.56 -6.44
C LEU A 749 29.09 -58.45 -7.36
N LYS A 750 29.27 -58.55 -8.68
CA LYS A 750 28.66 -59.56 -9.57
C LYS A 750 28.72 -59.14 -11.03
#